data_AF-A0A178ZMM4-F1
#
_entry.id   AF-A0A178ZMM4-F1
#
_cell.length_a   1.000
_cell.length_b   1.000
_cell.length_c   1.000
_cell.angle_alpha   90.00
_cell.angle_beta   90.00
_cell.angle_gamma   90.00
#
_symmetry.space_group_name_H-M   'P 1'
#
loop_
_entity.id
_entity.type
_entity.pdbx_description
1 polymer ?
#
loop_
_entity_poly.entity_id
_entity_poly.type
_entity_poly.pdbx_seq_one_letter_code
_entity_poly.pdbx_strand_id
1 'polypeptide(L)'
;MALDLDDGYVAPGLGSGGVETSLPIFNVERVQLQFNIASEFVAGQVANNVLILALATGRILRIDLESPSDIDDVDLPKKTSEVGLIRRMFLDPSASHLIITTTLGENFYLHSQSKQPKALSRLKGISIEAIAWNPSQPTASTREILVGGTDGNVYEIYIEPASEFYRREERYCTHVWKIPDGAVTGLWAETIDAKADVRRVIVASHSRLCHWIGKTGGRGKEGSASIYADLFSKEAPVTHDTTGSSASAPSSFSVSPESPDAGQDSDRSFAWLYSQGVFTGKLLTSPASSSLGSKIFGEAKLHPRSVFPETISARGGRKLIQDPIVSAILSQWHVLALAEGRIVAVNRLDGSVVYDQAVLEPGQSALGLVADQKKNTYWLFTSQEIFEVVANDEERDIWKIMLKQQDYDAALRYAKGAAQKDSVATASGDFLSSKGQYLEAASVWGKSSKAFEEVCLSLIDNGQEEALKRYLLAKLGSYKKSSIMQRVMIATWLVQIFMAKLNSLDDMVATKAELLEHTDAGGAKRDLEKARTEFQEFVTKYKSDLDAKTVYEVISSHDREEELLFFANTITDYDYVLSYWVQREKWNEALSVLNKQSNPETFYRYSNVLMTHVAVGLVEILVRRSNLDPQKLVPALLSYNENANVPLNQNQAVRYLNYVVTNNFEVPASVHNALISIMASHPSPSETMLLGYLESQPTPPFYDADFALRLCIQHNRVQSCVHIYSTMGQYQQAVELALQHDDIDLAAIVADRLEGNDKVRKRLWLLIAEKKIKEAATIKEAISFLKRCELLKIEDLIPFFPDFVVIDDFKEEICEALEEYSRHIDNLKQEMDLSQHTAEQIKAEIAALDHRYAIVEAGERCWICTLPVLSRQFFVFPCQHAFHSDCLGKRVLESSGSSKRKRIKDLQTEVNQGLSVGVQRQKLVAELDGLVAEQCVLCGDLGIKQIDEPFIHEGDDVEAWAI
;
A
#
# COMPACT_ATOMS: atom_id res chain seq x y z
N MET A 1 18.79 16.22 -59.40
CA MET A 1 18.50 16.42 -57.97
C MET A 1 18.83 15.09 -57.29
N ALA A 2 20.09 14.71 -57.18
CA ALA A 2 21.09 15.17 -56.21
C ALA A 2 20.58 14.95 -54.78
N LEU A 3 21.13 13.88 -54.18
CA LEU A 3 20.95 13.36 -52.83
C LEU A 3 21.57 14.32 -51.81
N ASP A 4 20.91 14.51 -50.66
CA ASP A 4 21.58 14.89 -49.42
C ASP A 4 21.44 13.74 -48.41
N LEU A 5 22.60 13.19 -48.07
CA LEU A 5 22.89 12.19 -47.04
C LEU A 5 23.38 12.97 -45.81
N ASP A 6 22.66 12.91 -44.70
CA ASP A 6 23.23 12.87 -43.35
C ASP A 6 22.10 12.83 -42.32
N ASP A 7 21.73 11.62 -41.92
CA ASP A 7 21.14 11.39 -40.59
C ASP A 7 21.72 10.08 -40.06
N GLY A 8 23.02 10.18 -39.73
CA GLY A 8 23.79 9.13 -39.09
C GLY A 8 23.39 8.99 -37.63
N TYR A 9 22.89 7.81 -37.29
CA TYR A 9 22.72 7.30 -35.94
C TYR A 9 24.01 7.47 -35.11
N VAL A 10 23.98 8.34 -34.09
CA VAL A 10 25.07 8.53 -33.11
C VAL A 10 24.78 7.68 -31.87
N ALA A 11 25.69 6.77 -31.56
CA ALA A 11 25.68 5.96 -30.33
C ALA A 11 25.78 6.85 -29.07
N PRO A 12 25.09 6.51 -27.96
CA PRO A 12 25.25 7.25 -26.70
C PRO A 12 26.54 6.78 -26.01
N GLY A 13 27.67 7.27 -26.49
CA GLY A 13 28.95 7.24 -25.81
C GLY A 13 29.25 8.61 -25.19
N LEU A 14 29.55 8.61 -23.88
CA LEU A 14 30.15 9.69 -23.07
C LEU A 14 29.92 11.14 -23.56
N GLY A 15 29.03 11.86 -22.85
CA GLY A 15 29.11 13.33 -22.82
C GLY A 15 27.76 14.04 -22.90
N SER A 16 27.07 14.15 -21.76
CA SER A 16 26.38 15.36 -21.32
C SER A 16 25.62 15.03 -20.03
N GLY A 17 26.36 15.01 -18.92
CA GLY A 17 25.73 15.21 -17.63
C GLY A 17 25.06 16.59 -17.68
N GLY A 18 23.76 16.64 -17.40
CA GLY A 18 23.05 17.90 -17.23
C GLY A 18 23.85 18.78 -16.27
N VAL A 19 24.25 19.96 -16.75
CA VAL A 19 24.81 20.99 -15.89
C VAL A 19 23.63 21.52 -15.09
N GLU A 20 23.26 20.80 -14.03
CA GLU A 20 22.67 21.46 -12.87
C GLU A 20 23.70 22.52 -12.47
N THR A 21 23.28 23.79 -12.47
CA THR A 21 24.03 24.94 -11.96
C THR A 21 24.26 24.76 -10.47
N SER A 22 25.09 23.78 -10.12
CA SER A 22 25.44 23.44 -8.76
C SER A 22 26.46 24.47 -8.27
N LEU A 23 26.21 25.00 -7.09
CA LEU A 23 27.12 25.95 -6.46
C LEU A 23 28.53 25.33 -6.33
N PRO A 24 29.58 26.15 -6.44
CA PRO A 24 30.95 25.70 -6.22
C PRO A 24 31.09 25.14 -4.80
N ILE A 25 32.00 24.17 -4.63
CA ILE A 25 32.22 23.49 -3.34
C ILE A 25 32.59 24.47 -2.24
N PHE A 26 33.37 25.50 -2.58
CA PHE A 26 33.65 26.62 -1.70
C PHE A 26 33.18 27.91 -2.35
N ASN A 27 32.66 28.82 -1.53
CA ASN A 27 32.38 30.19 -1.92
C ASN A 27 32.92 31.13 -0.84
N VAL A 28 33.46 32.27 -1.23
CA VAL A 28 33.93 33.28 -0.27
C VAL A 28 32.97 34.46 -0.30
N GLU A 29 32.33 34.70 0.84
CA GLU A 29 31.31 35.73 1.00
C GLU A 29 31.78 36.80 1.97
N ARG A 30 31.52 38.06 1.63
CA ARG A 30 31.83 39.18 2.51
C ARG A 30 30.72 39.35 3.53
N VAL A 31 31.09 39.36 4.81
CA VAL A 31 30.16 39.55 5.92
C VAL A 31 29.83 41.04 6.05
N GLN A 32 28.54 41.37 6.03
CA GLN A 32 28.07 42.73 6.27
C GLN A 32 27.75 42.92 7.74
N LEU A 33 28.57 43.71 8.43
CA LEU A 33 28.28 44.15 9.80
C LEU A 33 27.22 45.26 9.74
N GLN A 34 26.13 45.12 10.50
CA GLN A 34 25.04 46.11 10.56
C GLN A 34 25.42 47.40 11.30
N PHE A 35 26.64 47.49 11.82
CA PHE A 35 27.16 48.60 12.59
C PHE A 35 28.54 49.01 12.07
N ASN A 36 28.82 50.32 12.08
CA ASN A 36 30.11 50.85 11.65
C ASN A 36 31.13 50.77 12.78
N ILE A 37 32.27 50.16 12.50
CA ILE A 37 33.41 50.09 13.42
C ILE A 37 34.46 51.09 12.94
N ALA A 38 34.74 52.11 13.75
CA ALA A 38 35.63 53.21 13.38
C ALA A 38 37.14 52.88 13.53
N SER A 39 37.47 51.72 14.11
CA SER A 39 38.85 51.30 14.41
C SER A 39 39.18 49.98 13.73
N GLU A 40 40.44 49.82 13.32
CA GLU A 40 40.92 48.59 12.68
C GLU A 40 40.85 47.37 13.62
N PHE A 41 40.57 46.22 13.00
CA PHE A 41 40.67 44.90 13.62
C PHE A 41 42.14 44.52 13.80
N VAL A 42 42.45 43.89 14.93
CA VAL A 42 43.81 43.40 15.22
C VAL A 42 43.83 41.89 15.38
N ALA A 43 42.75 41.29 15.88
CA ALA A 43 42.59 39.85 15.93
C ALA A 43 41.10 39.47 15.85
N GLY A 44 40.81 38.29 15.29
CA GLY A 44 39.48 37.70 15.25
C GLY A 44 39.54 36.21 15.57
N GLN A 45 38.52 35.69 16.24
CA GLN A 45 38.35 34.27 16.54
C GLN A 45 36.86 33.89 16.42
N VAL A 46 36.59 32.67 15.98
CA VAL A 46 35.23 32.11 15.93
C VAL A 46 35.25 30.71 16.52
N ALA A 47 34.32 30.42 17.41
CA ALA A 47 34.06 29.08 17.89
C ALA A 47 32.59 28.96 18.31
N ASN A 48 31.98 27.82 18.05
CA ASN A 48 30.59 27.53 18.42
C ASN A 48 29.61 28.65 18.00
N ASN A 49 29.73 29.16 16.77
CA ASN A 49 28.96 30.30 16.25
C ASN A 49 29.12 31.63 17.03
N VAL A 50 30.11 31.77 17.91
CA VAL A 50 30.42 33.04 18.57
C VAL A 50 31.65 33.66 17.91
N LEU A 51 31.46 34.86 17.35
CA LEU A 51 32.50 35.68 16.75
C LEU A 51 33.05 36.67 17.79
N ILE A 52 34.36 36.65 17.99
CA ILE A 52 35.07 37.58 18.88
C ILE A 52 36.07 38.41 18.06
N LEU A 53 35.91 39.73 18.10
CA LEU A 53 36.76 40.70 17.40
C LEU A 53 37.49 41.60 18.40
N ALA A 54 38.79 41.76 18.21
CA ALA A 54 39.62 42.69 18.96
C ALA A 54 39.95 43.92 18.11
N LEU A 55 39.72 45.11 18.68
CA LEU A 55 39.98 46.40 18.06
C LEU A 55 41.33 46.97 18.52
N ALA A 56 41.94 47.80 17.68
CA ALA A 56 43.20 48.48 18.00
C ALA A 56 43.12 49.40 19.24
N THR A 57 41.90 49.80 19.62
CA THR A 57 41.61 50.58 20.83
C THR A 57 41.76 49.78 22.13
N GLY A 58 41.89 48.45 22.07
CA GLY A 58 41.88 47.56 23.23
C GLY A 58 40.47 47.09 23.64
N ARG A 59 39.46 47.33 22.79
CA ARG A 59 38.09 46.83 22.94
C ARG A 59 37.91 45.46 22.30
N ILE A 60 37.05 44.66 22.89
CA ILE A 60 36.70 43.31 22.43
C ILE A 60 35.20 43.26 22.22
N LEU A 61 34.79 42.95 21.00
CA LEU A 61 33.40 42.75 20.62
C LEU A 61 33.11 41.24 20.58
N ARG A 62 32.08 40.81 21.30
CA ARG A 62 31.53 39.46 21.25
C ARG A 62 30.19 39.50 20.54
N ILE A 63 30.03 38.70 19.51
CA ILE A 63 28.86 38.66 18.65
C ILE A 63 28.44 37.19 18.56
N ASP A 64 27.24 36.88 19.02
CA ASP A 64 26.63 35.58 18.74
C ASP A 64 26.05 35.61 17.33
N LEU A 65 26.51 34.72 16.45
CA LEU A 65 26.06 34.68 15.06
C LEU A 65 24.63 34.16 14.92
N GLU A 66 24.08 33.49 15.95
CA GLU A 66 22.65 33.13 15.98
C GLU A 66 21.79 34.37 16.30
N SER A 67 22.33 35.35 17.02
CA SER A 67 21.67 36.60 17.42
C SER A 67 22.55 37.83 17.14
N PRO A 68 22.81 38.17 15.86
CA PRO A 68 23.83 39.17 15.48
C PRO A 68 23.55 40.61 15.95
N SER A 69 22.34 40.88 16.46
CA SER A 69 21.98 42.17 17.09
C SER A 69 22.56 42.34 18.49
N ASP A 70 22.83 41.25 19.20
CA ASP A 70 23.25 41.27 20.59
C ASP A 70 24.78 41.27 20.67
N ILE A 71 25.34 42.49 20.73
CA ILE A 71 26.78 42.72 20.76
C ILE A 71 27.22 43.05 22.18
N ASP A 72 28.11 42.23 22.73
CA ASP A 72 28.76 42.46 24.01
C ASP A 72 30.11 43.18 23.81
N ASP A 73 30.19 44.45 24.24
CA ASP A 73 31.42 45.25 24.23
C ASP A 73 32.15 45.13 25.58
N VAL A 74 33.43 44.74 25.53
CA VAL A 74 34.29 44.50 26.69
C VAL A 74 35.60 45.29 26.55
N ASP A 75 35.85 46.19 27.49
CA ASP A 75 37.10 46.94 27.58
C ASP A 75 38.18 46.15 28.35
N LEU A 76 39.43 46.20 27.87
CA LEU A 76 40.58 45.72 28.64
C LEU A 76 40.85 46.62 29.87
N PRO A 77 41.26 46.04 31.02
CA PRO A 77 41.41 46.78 32.27
C PRO A 77 42.58 47.77 32.29
N LYS A 78 43.53 47.67 31.35
CA LYS A 78 44.69 48.56 31.23
C LYS A 78 44.67 49.26 29.87
N LYS A 79 45.16 50.50 29.83
CA LYS A 79 45.25 51.29 28.59
C LYS A 79 46.26 50.66 27.62
N THR A 80 46.00 50.77 26.31
CA THR A 80 46.89 50.29 25.24
C THR A 80 48.31 50.84 25.32
N SER A 81 48.52 52.03 25.89
CA SER A 81 49.87 52.57 26.13
C SER A 81 50.70 51.77 27.14
N GLU A 82 50.06 51.03 28.05
CA GLU A 82 50.74 50.29 29.13
C GLU A 82 50.94 48.81 28.80
N VAL A 83 49.99 48.21 28.06
CA VAL A 83 50.03 46.77 27.71
C VAL A 83 50.36 46.52 26.24
N GLY A 84 50.39 47.56 25.42
CA GLY A 84 50.53 47.45 23.97
C GLY A 84 49.21 47.06 23.29
N LEU A 85 49.31 46.66 22.02
CA LEU A 85 48.17 46.18 21.23
C LEU A 85 47.88 44.71 21.57
N ILE A 86 46.64 44.28 21.34
CA ILE A 86 46.30 42.86 21.39
C ILE A 86 47.04 42.17 20.25
N ARG A 87 47.87 41.17 20.54
CA ARG A 87 48.64 40.43 19.53
C ARG A 87 47.86 39.22 19.03
N ARG A 88 47.30 38.43 19.95
CA ARG A 88 46.53 37.22 19.66
C ARG A 88 45.42 36.99 20.68
N MET A 89 44.41 36.26 20.23
CA MET A 89 43.32 35.75 21.06
C MET A 89 43.18 34.26 20.84
N PHE A 90 42.86 33.53 21.89
CA PHE A 90 42.63 32.09 21.87
C PHE A 90 41.27 31.81 22.49
N LEU A 91 40.36 31.25 21.71
CA LEU A 91 39.01 30.92 22.11
C LEU A 91 38.88 29.40 22.26
N ASP A 92 38.27 28.95 23.35
CA ASP A 92 37.94 27.55 23.57
C ASP A 92 36.87 27.07 22.56
N PRO A 93 36.88 25.81 22.09
CA PRO A 93 35.87 25.29 21.16
C PRO A 93 34.42 25.41 21.65
N SER A 94 34.15 25.57 22.95
CA SER A 94 32.79 25.85 23.45
C SER A 94 32.41 27.34 23.50
N ALA A 95 33.35 28.23 23.16
CA ALA A 95 33.27 29.68 23.29
C ALA A 95 33.10 30.20 24.74
N SER A 96 33.30 29.38 25.77
CA SER A 96 33.17 29.80 27.18
C SER A 96 34.41 30.52 27.73
N HIS A 97 35.60 30.18 27.24
CA HIS A 97 36.88 30.69 27.74
C HIS A 97 37.66 31.41 26.65
N LEU A 98 38.10 32.63 26.94
CA LEU A 98 38.94 33.44 26.05
C LEU A 98 40.22 33.85 26.78
N ILE A 99 41.37 33.61 26.14
CA ILE A 99 42.68 34.11 26.59
C ILE A 99 43.19 35.12 25.57
N ILE A 100 43.62 36.29 26.05
CA ILE A 100 44.09 37.42 25.25
C ILE A 100 45.54 37.69 25.60
N THR A 101 46.40 37.78 24.58
CA THR A 101 47.82 38.08 24.73
C THR A 101 48.14 39.40 24.02
N THR A 102 48.83 40.28 24.73
CA THR A 102 49.25 41.60 24.23
C THR A 102 50.70 41.60 23.73
N THR A 103 51.10 42.61 22.97
CA THR A 103 52.47 42.73 22.42
C THR A 103 53.54 42.85 23.50
N LEU A 104 53.21 43.36 24.70
CA LEU A 104 54.15 43.47 25.82
C LEU A 104 54.13 42.23 26.75
N GLY A 105 53.48 41.14 26.34
CA GLY A 105 53.46 39.89 27.10
C GLY A 105 52.56 39.92 28.33
N GLU A 106 51.60 40.84 28.41
CA GLU A 106 50.53 40.79 29.41
C GLU A 106 49.39 39.91 28.88
N ASN A 107 48.91 39.00 29.73
CA ASN A 107 47.90 38.00 29.38
C ASN A 107 46.64 38.20 30.22
N PHE A 108 45.48 38.15 29.58
CA PHE A 108 44.18 38.30 30.21
C PHE A 108 43.30 37.09 29.94
N TYR A 109 42.45 36.76 30.90
CA TYR A 109 41.41 35.74 30.77
C TYR A 109 40.03 36.38 30.89
N LEU A 110 39.10 35.92 30.06
CA LEU A 110 37.72 36.37 30.03
C LEU A 110 36.78 35.18 29.83
N HIS A 111 35.84 35.01 30.75
CA HIS A 111 34.80 33.98 30.66
C HIS A 111 33.59 34.51 29.86
N SER A 112 32.77 33.64 29.28
CA SER A 112 31.57 34.05 28.53
C SER A 112 30.58 34.80 29.41
N GLN A 113 30.40 34.37 30.66
CA GLN A 113 29.49 35.01 31.62
C GLN A 113 30.04 36.30 32.25
N SER A 114 31.31 36.64 32.04
CA SER A 114 31.92 37.85 32.62
C SER A 114 32.21 38.90 31.55
N LYS A 115 32.02 40.19 31.93
CA LYS A 115 32.38 41.37 31.12
C LYS A 115 33.68 42.04 31.57
N GLN A 116 34.37 41.48 32.55
CA GLN A 116 35.61 42.04 33.10
C GLN A 116 36.77 41.06 32.86
N PRO A 117 37.73 41.39 31.96
CA PRO A 117 38.93 40.58 31.76
C PRO A 117 39.83 40.65 32.99
N LYS A 118 40.34 39.50 33.44
CA LYS A 118 41.25 39.41 34.58
C LYS A 118 42.67 39.11 34.12
N ALA A 119 43.66 39.74 34.77
CA ALA A 119 45.06 39.55 34.42
C ALA A 119 45.63 38.22 34.97
N LEU A 120 46.31 37.47 34.11
CA LEU A 120 46.97 36.21 34.43
C LEU A 120 48.38 36.46 34.97
N SER A 121 48.50 36.54 36.30
CA SER A 121 49.73 36.95 36.98
C SER A 121 50.91 35.99 36.80
N ARG A 122 50.67 34.68 36.70
CA ARG A 122 51.74 33.67 36.52
C ARG A 122 52.25 33.61 35.10
N LEU A 123 51.48 34.12 34.14
CA LEU A 123 51.85 34.20 32.72
C LEU A 123 52.39 35.56 32.31
N LYS A 124 52.67 36.46 33.25
CA LYS A 124 53.19 37.79 32.92
C LYS A 124 54.58 37.69 32.28
N GLY A 125 54.74 38.35 31.12
CA GLY A 125 55.99 38.37 30.35
C GLY A 125 56.14 37.23 29.35
N ILE A 126 55.20 36.27 29.32
CA ILE A 126 55.19 35.16 28.37
C ILE A 126 54.31 35.56 27.18
N SER A 127 54.89 35.58 25.98
CA SER A 127 54.14 35.76 24.74
C SER A 127 53.60 34.41 24.28
N ILE A 128 52.29 34.19 24.41
CA ILE A 128 51.62 32.95 24.05
C ILE A 128 51.45 32.89 22.52
N GLU A 129 51.84 31.76 21.92
CA GLU A 129 51.71 31.50 20.49
C GLU A 129 50.68 30.40 20.18
N ALA A 130 50.54 29.40 21.04
CA ALA A 130 49.58 28.30 20.86
C ALA A 130 48.98 27.83 22.19
N ILE A 131 47.72 27.40 22.15
CA ILE A 131 47.01 26.80 23.30
C ILE A 131 46.33 25.52 22.84
N ALA A 132 46.48 24.45 23.62
CA ALA A 132 45.67 23.24 23.49
C ALA A 132 44.61 23.24 24.58
N TRP A 133 43.35 23.34 24.16
CA TRP A 133 42.19 23.27 25.02
C TRP A 133 41.87 21.82 25.39
N ASN A 134 41.20 21.64 26.53
CA ASN A 134 40.74 20.33 26.95
C ASN A 134 39.38 20.04 26.27
N PRO A 135 39.22 18.92 25.53
CA PRO A 135 37.98 18.65 24.80
C PRO A 135 36.80 18.27 25.71
N SER A 136 37.04 18.02 27.00
CA SER A 136 36.03 17.46 27.89
C SER A 136 34.98 18.50 28.36
N GLN A 137 33.71 18.20 28.10
CA GLN A 137 32.56 18.98 28.55
C GLN A 137 32.05 18.47 29.92
N PRO A 138 31.42 19.29 30.77
CA PRO A 138 31.15 20.73 30.63
C PRO A 138 32.37 21.62 30.93
N THR A 139 32.36 22.83 30.35
CA THR A 139 33.42 23.85 30.42
C THR A 139 33.15 24.93 31.48
N ALA A 140 32.85 24.51 32.71
CA ALA A 140 32.74 25.44 33.84
C ALA A 140 34.12 26.01 34.26
N SER A 141 35.19 25.24 34.06
CA SER A 141 36.57 25.65 34.17
C SER A 141 37.31 25.18 32.91
N THR A 142 38.50 25.75 32.66
CA THR A 142 39.31 25.33 31.50
C THR A 142 39.82 23.89 31.65
N ARG A 143 39.76 23.33 32.87
CA ARG A 143 40.52 22.15 33.29
C ARG A 143 42.01 22.36 33.00
N GLU A 144 42.79 21.29 32.96
CA GLU A 144 44.17 21.31 32.51
C GLU A 144 44.26 21.61 31.00
N ILE A 145 44.82 22.78 30.67
CA ILE A 145 45.16 23.21 29.32
C ILE A 145 46.68 23.31 29.19
N LEU A 146 47.17 23.23 27.97
CA LEU A 146 48.59 23.43 27.69
C LEU A 146 48.79 24.74 26.90
N VAL A 147 49.81 25.50 27.27
CA VAL A 147 50.13 26.82 26.71
C VAL A 147 51.57 26.81 26.20
N GLY A 148 51.76 27.12 24.92
CA GLY A 148 53.06 27.24 24.26
C GLY A 148 53.48 28.70 24.11
N GLY A 149 54.71 29.00 24.54
CA GLY A 149 55.30 30.34 24.43
C GLY A 149 56.23 30.53 23.24
N THR A 150 56.54 31.80 22.93
CA THR A 150 57.59 32.18 21.96
C THR A 150 58.99 31.71 22.37
N ASP A 151 59.20 31.47 23.66
CA ASP A 151 60.45 31.00 24.26
C ASP A 151 60.70 29.49 24.11
N GLY A 152 59.76 28.78 23.45
CA GLY A 152 59.80 27.34 23.22
C GLY A 152 59.33 26.52 24.43
N ASN A 153 58.88 27.18 25.51
CA ASN A 153 58.39 26.51 26.70
C ASN A 153 56.90 26.13 26.56
N VAL A 154 56.54 24.97 27.11
CA VAL A 154 55.17 24.47 27.24
C VAL A 154 54.80 24.42 28.72
N TYR A 155 53.71 25.11 29.07
CA TYR A 155 53.18 25.23 30.42
C TYR A 155 51.84 24.49 30.53
N GLU A 156 51.59 23.83 31.65
CA GLU A 156 50.27 23.31 32.02
C GLU A 156 49.58 24.27 33.00
N ILE A 157 48.34 24.62 32.70
CA ILE A 157 47.57 25.62 33.44
C ILE A 157 46.17 25.10 33.71
N TYR A 158 45.64 25.44 34.89
CA TYR A 158 44.24 25.23 35.23
C TYR A 158 43.63 26.56 35.67
N ILE A 159 42.64 27.05 34.93
CA ILE A 159 41.92 28.29 35.20
C ILE A 159 40.50 27.97 35.64
N GLU A 160 40.13 28.44 36.82
CA GLU A 160 38.77 28.33 37.35
C GLU A 160 38.17 29.73 37.50
N PRO A 161 37.06 30.03 36.83
CA PRO A 161 36.42 31.34 36.97
C PRO A 161 35.90 31.49 38.41
N ALA A 162 36.39 32.51 39.11
CA ALA A 162 35.93 32.85 40.45
C ALA A 162 35.09 34.14 40.39
N SER A 163 33.93 34.17 41.04
CA SER A 163 33.12 35.39 41.18
C SER A 163 33.77 36.43 42.09
N GLU A 164 34.69 36.01 42.97
CA GLU A 164 35.40 36.87 43.91
C GLU A 164 36.55 37.63 43.24
N PHE A 165 36.57 38.96 43.37
CA PHE A 165 37.58 39.84 42.76
C PHE A 165 39.02 39.61 43.25
N TYR A 166 39.21 39.20 44.50
CA TYR A 166 40.53 39.00 45.11
C TYR A 166 41.14 37.61 44.85
N ARG A 167 40.33 36.67 44.34
CA ARG A 167 40.78 35.29 44.14
C ARG A 167 41.43 35.16 42.77
N ARG A 168 42.67 34.67 42.75
CA ARG A 168 43.37 34.34 41.50
C ARG A 168 42.62 33.20 40.82
N GLU A 169 42.33 33.37 39.53
CA GLU A 169 41.66 32.33 38.72
C GLU A 169 42.62 31.18 38.35
N GLU A 170 43.93 31.46 38.33
CA GLU A 170 44.98 30.46 38.12
C GLU A 170 45.15 29.57 39.37
N ARG A 171 44.60 28.35 39.33
CA ARG A 171 44.85 27.33 40.36
C ARG A 171 46.35 26.98 40.39
N TYR A 172 46.91 26.64 39.23
CA TYR A 172 48.34 26.39 39.06
C TYR A 172 48.82 26.74 37.64
N CYS A 173 50.13 26.89 37.51
CA CYS A 173 50.86 27.01 36.25
C CYS A 173 52.21 26.32 36.45
N THR A 174 52.45 25.23 35.72
CA THR A 174 53.67 24.41 35.83
C THR A 174 54.36 24.34 34.48
N HIS A 175 55.69 24.51 34.46
CA HIS A 175 56.47 24.24 33.26
C HIS A 175 56.59 22.73 33.07
N VAL A 176 56.23 22.24 31.89
CA VAL A 176 56.16 20.80 31.61
C VAL A 176 57.23 20.36 30.62
N TRP A 177 57.47 21.12 29.56
CA TRP A 177 58.43 20.73 28.53
C TRP A 177 59.00 21.94 27.77
N LYS A 178 60.16 21.77 27.12
CA LYS A 178 60.81 22.81 26.32
C LYS A 178 61.29 22.27 24.98
N ILE A 179 60.92 22.96 23.90
CA ILE A 179 61.42 22.73 22.55
C ILE A 179 62.84 23.31 22.43
N PRO A 180 63.82 22.54 21.91
CA PRO A 180 65.16 23.06 21.62
C PRO A 180 65.17 24.11 20.49
N ASP A 181 64.32 23.91 19.48
CA ASP A 181 64.29 24.66 18.21
C ASP A 181 63.08 25.62 18.12
N GLY A 182 63.20 26.81 18.71
CA GLY A 182 62.32 27.94 18.46
C GLY A 182 60.97 27.93 19.19
N ALA A 183 60.08 28.83 18.78
CA ALA A 183 58.75 29.03 19.37
C ALA A 183 57.80 27.85 19.11
N VAL A 184 56.86 27.63 20.03
CA VAL A 184 55.78 26.65 19.88
C VAL A 184 54.68 27.26 18.99
N THR A 185 54.60 26.82 17.72
CA THR A 185 53.68 27.38 16.72
C THR A 185 52.34 26.67 16.68
N GLY A 186 52.24 25.49 17.28
CA GLY A 186 51.03 24.70 17.29
C GLY A 186 51.00 23.74 18.46
N LEU A 187 49.82 23.58 19.05
CA LEU A 187 49.60 22.71 20.19
C LEU A 187 48.23 22.06 20.09
N TRP A 188 48.17 20.75 20.29
CA TRP A 188 46.91 20.00 20.33
C TRP A 188 46.96 18.94 21.41
N ALA A 189 45.89 18.80 22.16
CA ALA A 189 45.75 17.81 23.21
C ALA A 189 44.36 17.16 23.11
N GLU A 190 44.32 15.84 23.15
CA GLU A 190 43.10 15.07 22.93
C GLU A 190 43.07 13.83 23.83
N THR A 191 41.87 13.41 24.22
CA THR A 191 41.65 12.14 24.93
C THR A 191 41.17 11.12 23.90
N ILE A 192 41.76 9.93 23.87
CA ILE A 192 41.40 8.91 22.88
C ILE A 192 40.13 8.19 23.35
N ASP A 193 39.05 8.27 22.56
CA ASP A 193 37.70 7.79 22.92
C ASP A 193 37.64 6.34 23.42
N ALA A 194 38.55 5.48 22.96
CA ALA A 194 38.64 4.08 23.40
C ALA A 194 39.10 3.92 24.86
N LYS A 195 39.83 4.90 25.44
CA LYS A 195 40.38 4.87 26.80
C LYS A 195 40.55 6.30 27.36
N ALA A 196 39.65 6.72 28.25
CA ALA A 196 39.67 8.05 28.88
C ALA A 196 40.99 8.40 29.63
N ASP A 197 41.79 7.40 30.02
CA ASP A 197 43.06 7.60 30.73
C ASP A 197 44.26 7.85 29.79
N VAL A 198 44.08 7.70 28.47
CA VAL A 198 45.14 7.89 27.48
C VAL A 198 44.98 9.24 26.81
N ARG A 199 46.02 10.08 26.93
CA ARG A 199 46.07 11.39 26.28
C ARG A 199 47.07 11.40 25.16
N ARG A 200 46.71 12.12 24.10
CA ARG A 200 47.58 12.47 22.97
C ARG A 200 47.95 13.94 23.08
N VAL A 201 49.23 14.25 22.87
CA VAL A 201 49.70 15.63 22.75
C VAL A 201 50.54 15.75 21.48
N ILE A 202 50.24 16.77 20.68
CA ILE A 202 51.01 17.14 19.50
C ILE A 202 51.55 18.55 19.72
N VAL A 203 52.84 18.70 19.49
CA VAL A 203 53.53 19.98 19.60
C VAL A 203 54.25 20.26 18.27
N ALA A 204 53.93 21.37 17.65
CA ALA A 204 54.54 21.82 16.41
C ALA A 204 55.46 23.02 16.67
N SER A 205 56.61 23.02 16.01
CA SER A 205 57.52 24.16 15.87
C SER A 205 57.70 24.50 14.39
N HIS A 206 58.62 25.43 14.09
CA HIS A 206 58.97 25.79 12.71
C HIS A 206 59.71 24.67 11.97
N SER A 207 60.36 23.75 12.69
CA SER A 207 61.23 22.72 12.14
C SER A 207 60.84 21.30 12.51
N ARG A 208 60.05 21.11 13.57
CA ARG A 208 59.73 19.79 14.12
C ARG A 208 58.26 19.65 14.46
N LEU A 209 57.74 18.44 14.27
CA LEU A 209 56.45 18.01 14.78
C LEU A 209 56.66 16.84 15.75
N CYS A 210 56.22 17.01 16.99
CA CYS A 210 56.42 16.03 18.06
C CYS A 210 55.07 15.46 18.51
N HIS A 211 55.00 14.16 18.72
CA HIS A 211 53.80 13.44 19.14
C HIS A 211 54.06 12.58 20.37
N TRP A 212 53.21 12.73 21.40
CA TRP A 212 53.17 11.92 22.61
C TRP A 212 51.83 11.20 22.72
N ILE A 213 51.85 9.98 23.24
CA ILE A 213 50.64 9.21 23.52
C ILE A 213 50.87 8.28 24.69
N GLY A 214 50.14 8.54 25.78
CA GLY A 214 50.41 7.84 27.02
C GLY A 214 49.29 7.86 28.02
N LYS A 215 49.41 6.96 28.99
CA LYS A 215 48.51 6.91 30.14
C LYS A 215 48.89 8.01 31.11
N THR A 216 47.96 8.93 31.31
CA THR A 216 48.08 9.93 32.37
C THR A 216 47.61 9.33 33.69
N GLY A 217 48.31 9.62 34.80
CA GLY A 217 47.98 9.08 36.12
C GLY A 217 46.53 9.35 36.54
N GLY A 218 45.80 8.30 36.90
CA GLY A 218 44.40 8.37 37.29
C GLY A 218 44.17 9.09 38.63
N ARG A 219 43.13 9.94 38.68
CA ARG A 219 42.44 10.43 39.89
C ARG A 219 43.32 10.97 41.03
N GLY A 220 44.34 11.77 40.72
CA GLY A 220 44.74 12.81 41.66
C GLY A 220 43.60 13.84 41.74
N LYS A 221 43.15 14.24 42.94
CA LYS A 221 42.03 15.18 43.18
C LYS A 221 41.94 16.23 42.05
N GLU A 222 40.83 16.23 41.31
CA GLU A 222 40.52 17.17 40.24
C GLU A 222 41.02 18.58 40.60
N GLY A 223 41.96 19.11 39.82
CA GLY A 223 42.40 20.51 39.90
C GLY A 223 43.60 20.85 40.79
N SER A 224 44.32 19.88 41.39
CA SER A 224 45.49 20.20 42.24
C SER A 224 46.86 19.68 41.75
N ALA A 225 46.92 18.75 40.80
CA ALA A 225 48.18 18.18 40.31
C ALA A 225 48.30 18.28 38.78
N SER A 226 49.53 18.47 38.31
CA SER A 226 49.91 18.57 36.90
C SER A 226 49.86 17.18 36.26
N ILE A 227 48.94 16.97 35.31
CA ILE A 227 48.67 15.69 34.64
C ILE A 227 49.64 15.47 33.49
N TYR A 228 49.95 16.53 32.72
CA TYR A 228 50.84 16.43 31.58
C TYR A 228 52.30 16.35 32.00
N ALA A 229 52.71 16.95 33.13
CA ALA A 229 54.07 16.78 33.66
C ALA A 229 54.49 15.31 33.79
N ASP A 230 53.57 14.45 34.26
CA ASP A 230 53.82 13.02 34.38
C ASP A 230 53.99 12.36 32.99
N LEU A 231 53.15 12.71 32.02
CA LEU A 231 53.21 12.20 30.64
C LEU A 231 54.55 12.51 29.97
N PHE A 232 54.95 13.79 29.97
CA PHE A 232 56.20 14.23 29.34
C PHE A 232 57.45 13.68 30.04
N SER A 233 57.35 13.30 31.32
CA SER A 233 58.46 12.68 32.06
C SER A 233 58.62 11.18 31.76
N LYS A 234 57.51 10.49 31.50
CA LYS A 234 57.48 9.03 31.29
C LYS A 234 57.74 8.62 29.85
N GLU A 235 57.33 9.45 28.88
CA GLU A 235 57.34 9.09 27.46
C GLU A 235 58.20 10.01 26.62
N ALA A 236 58.98 9.41 25.73
CA ALA A 236 59.72 10.14 24.72
C ALA A 236 58.83 10.49 23.52
N PRO A 237 58.95 11.70 22.94
CA PRO A 237 58.22 12.05 21.72
C PRO A 237 58.66 11.20 20.55
N VAL A 238 57.70 10.86 19.68
CA VAL A 238 58.01 10.56 18.29
C VAL A 238 58.13 11.89 17.55
N THR A 239 59.28 12.15 16.92
CA THR A 239 59.56 13.41 16.24
C THR A 239 59.63 13.22 14.73
N HIS A 240 59.03 14.15 13.99
CA HIS A 240 59.23 14.34 12.56
C HIS A 240 59.99 15.65 12.35
N ASP A 241 61.27 15.54 12.01
CA ASP A 241 62.16 16.67 11.76
C ASP A 241 62.15 17.00 10.25
N THR A 242 62.01 18.28 9.91
CA THR A 242 62.02 18.75 8.51
C THR A 242 63.39 19.29 8.10
N THR A 243 63.78 19.03 6.85
CA THR A 243 65.01 19.58 6.26
C THR A 243 64.72 20.92 5.58
N GLY A 244 65.57 21.94 5.80
CA GLY A 244 65.45 23.25 5.15
C GLY A 244 64.41 24.20 5.75
N SER A 245 64.05 24.04 7.03
CA SER A 245 63.13 24.93 7.74
C SER A 245 63.71 26.34 7.92
N SER A 246 63.05 27.36 7.38
CA SER A 246 63.36 28.76 7.72
C SER A 246 62.52 29.21 8.92
N ALA A 247 63.17 29.75 9.95
CA ALA A 247 62.50 30.40 11.08
C ALA A 247 61.75 31.68 10.68
N SER A 248 61.99 32.23 9.47
CA SER A 248 61.27 33.38 8.95
C SER A 248 59.97 33.00 8.23
N ALA A 249 59.76 31.72 7.92
CA ALA A 249 58.55 31.27 7.27
C ALA A 249 57.44 31.07 8.31
N PRO A 250 56.20 31.48 8.02
CA PRO A 250 55.06 31.21 8.89
C PRO A 250 54.88 29.71 9.10
N SER A 251 54.53 29.33 10.33
CA SER A 251 54.16 27.98 10.70
C SER A 251 52.88 28.01 11.53
N SER A 252 51.96 27.09 11.23
CA SER A 252 50.70 26.92 11.94
C SER A 252 50.33 25.45 12.01
N PHE A 253 49.57 25.08 13.04
CA PHE A 253 49.01 23.74 13.19
C PHE A 253 47.49 23.85 13.30
N SER A 254 46.78 23.04 12.52
CA SER A 254 45.33 22.97 12.52
C SER A 254 44.88 21.51 12.60
N VAL A 255 43.78 21.27 13.30
CA VAL A 255 43.07 19.99 13.30
C VAL A 255 41.76 20.16 12.54
N SER A 256 41.28 19.08 11.93
CA SER A 256 39.98 19.05 11.27
C SER A 256 38.85 19.27 12.28
N PRO A 257 37.82 20.03 11.91
CA PRO A 257 36.61 20.17 12.71
C PRO A 257 35.90 18.83 13.01
N GLU A 258 34.93 18.88 13.92
CA GLU A 258 34.10 17.72 14.27
C GLU A 258 33.13 17.37 13.13
N SER A 259 33.05 16.10 12.76
CA SER A 259 32.09 15.67 11.74
C SER A 259 30.66 15.81 12.29
N PRO A 260 29.71 16.36 11.51
CA PRO A 260 28.32 16.53 11.97
C PRO A 260 27.61 15.19 12.21
N ASP A 261 28.04 14.13 11.52
CA ASP A 261 27.55 12.77 11.71
C ASP A 261 28.33 12.06 12.82
N ALA A 262 27.86 12.21 14.06
CA ALA A 262 28.48 11.67 15.28
C ALA A 262 28.48 10.13 15.41
N GLY A 263 28.43 9.38 14.31
CA GLY A 263 28.28 7.92 14.30
C GLY A 263 29.21 7.14 13.37
N GLN A 264 30.05 7.78 12.57
CA GLN A 264 30.94 7.09 11.62
C GLN A 264 32.36 7.65 11.68
N ASP A 265 33.34 6.75 11.90
CA ASP A 265 34.79 6.98 11.92
C ASP A 265 35.24 8.38 12.36
N SER A 266 35.34 8.61 13.67
CA SER A 266 35.82 9.86 14.30
C SER A 266 37.33 10.11 14.11
N ASP A 267 37.90 9.66 12.99
CA ASP A 267 39.30 9.89 12.69
C ASP A 267 39.52 11.35 12.28
N ARG A 268 39.84 12.18 13.28
CA ARG A 268 40.30 13.55 13.05
C ARG A 268 41.55 13.55 12.18
N SER A 269 41.89 14.71 11.68
CA SER A 269 43.05 14.91 10.83
C SER A 269 43.80 16.15 11.21
N PHE A 270 45.10 16.20 10.92
CA PHE A 270 45.94 17.36 11.20
C PHE A 270 46.57 17.92 9.94
N ALA A 271 46.85 19.23 9.96
CA ALA A 271 47.64 19.93 8.98
C ALA A 271 48.69 20.77 9.71
N TRP A 272 49.93 20.62 9.30
CA TRP A 272 51.05 21.41 9.78
C TRP A 272 51.64 22.19 8.60
N LEU A 273 51.52 23.51 8.68
CA LEU A 273 52.17 24.44 7.76
C LEU A 273 53.60 24.69 8.23
N TYR A 274 54.54 24.51 7.30
CA TYR A 274 55.94 24.87 7.49
C TYR A 274 56.52 25.36 6.15
N SER A 275 57.80 25.75 6.15
CA SER A 275 58.43 26.48 5.02
C SER A 275 58.30 25.85 3.63
N GLN A 276 58.13 24.53 3.50
CA GLN A 276 58.07 23.82 2.20
C GLN A 276 56.64 23.53 1.72
N GLY A 277 55.63 23.71 2.57
CA GLY A 277 54.24 23.40 2.24
C GLY A 277 53.41 22.97 3.45
N VAL A 278 52.32 22.25 3.19
CA VAL A 278 51.39 21.76 4.21
C VAL A 278 51.49 20.25 4.34
N PHE A 279 51.90 19.78 5.51
CA PHE A 279 51.95 18.35 5.84
C PHE A 279 50.63 17.92 6.47
N THR A 280 49.93 16.97 5.87
CA THR A 280 48.61 16.51 6.33
C THR A 280 48.60 15.03 6.65
N GLY A 281 47.84 14.62 7.67
CA GLY A 281 47.71 13.21 8.03
C GLY A 281 46.43 12.94 8.81
N LYS A 282 46.06 11.65 8.90
CA LYS A 282 44.95 11.20 9.75
C LYS A 282 45.45 10.93 11.17
N LEU A 283 44.69 11.37 12.16
CA LEU A 283 44.95 11.19 13.59
C LEU A 283 44.36 9.86 14.07
N LEU A 284 44.89 8.74 13.56
CA LEU A 284 44.43 7.38 13.86
C LEU A 284 44.23 7.15 15.36
N THR A 285 43.12 6.55 15.77
CA THR A 285 42.80 6.29 17.19
C THR A 285 43.34 4.95 17.71
N SER A 286 43.68 4.03 16.79
CA SER A 286 44.15 2.67 17.10
C SER A 286 45.44 2.33 16.36
N PRO A 287 46.46 1.70 17.01
CA PRO A 287 46.57 1.28 18.41
C PRO A 287 47.10 2.38 19.35
N ALA A 288 46.63 2.42 20.61
CA ALA A 288 47.03 3.40 21.62
C ALA A 288 48.43 3.13 22.24
N SER A 289 49.47 3.03 21.41
CA SER A 289 50.87 2.84 21.80
C SER A 289 51.77 3.92 21.21
N SER A 290 52.98 4.10 21.77
CA SER A 290 53.96 5.08 21.27
C SER A 290 54.29 4.94 19.77
N SER A 291 54.20 3.73 19.20
CA SER A 291 54.34 3.46 17.76
C SER A 291 53.25 4.06 16.86
N LEU A 292 52.17 4.61 17.43
CA LEU A 292 51.14 5.29 16.66
C LEU A 292 51.71 6.52 15.95
N GLY A 293 52.59 7.28 16.62
CA GLY A 293 53.19 8.48 16.02
C GLY A 293 53.96 8.18 14.74
N SER A 294 54.67 7.06 14.68
CA SER A 294 55.42 6.67 13.47
C SER A 294 54.51 6.22 12.33
N LYS A 295 53.37 5.59 12.63
CA LYS A 295 52.34 5.28 11.61
C LYS A 295 51.67 6.54 11.07
N ILE A 296 51.28 7.45 11.96
CA ILE A 296 50.66 8.73 11.59
C ILE A 296 51.60 9.53 10.66
N PHE A 297 52.89 9.65 11.01
CA PHE A 297 53.85 10.36 10.18
C PHE A 297 54.24 9.60 8.91
N GLY A 298 54.14 8.27 8.90
CA GLY A 298 54.40 7.44 7.72
C GLY A 298 53.30 7.50 6.66
N GLU A 299 52.03 7.62 7.07
CA GLU A 299 50.87 7.75 6.16
C GLU A 299 50.57 9.20 5.75
N ALA A 300 51.21 10.17 6.41
CA ALA A 300 51.00 11.58 6.15
C ALA A 300 51.58 12.02 4.79
N LYS A 301 50.88 12.94 4.13
CA LYS A 301 51.18 13.46 2.80
C LYS A 301 51.64 14.91 2.89
N LEU A 302 52.69 15.23 2.16
CA LEU A 302 53.14 16.61 1.99
C LEU A 302 52.52 17.21 0.72
N HIS A 303 51.80 18.31 0.87
CA HIS A 303 51.40 19.17 -0.25
C HIS A 303 52.45 20.27 -0.40
N PRO A 304 53.36 20.17 -1.39
CA PRO A 304 54.44 21.12 -1.55
C PRO A 304 53.91 22.50 -1.98
N ARG A 305 54.69 23.55 -1.72
CA ARG A 305 54.36 24.93 -2.11
C ARG A 305 54.00 25.09 -3.59
N SER A 306 54.51 24.23 -4.47
CA SER A 306 54.23 24.24 -5.92
C SER A 306 52.79 23.89 -6.31
N VAL A 307 52.03 23.25 -5.42
CA VAL A 307 50.59 22.98 -5.65
C VAL A 307 49.77 24.27 -5.54
N PHE A 308 50.28 25.22 -4.75
CA PHE A 308 49.63 26.52 -4.56
C PHE A 308 50.08 27.50 -5.65
N PRO A 309 49.22 28.47 -6.03
CA PRO A 309 49.52 29.43 -7.09
C PRO A 309 50.89 30.12 -6.92
N GLU A 310 51.56 30.34 -8.05
CA GLU A 310 52.87 31.00 -8.09
C GLU A 310 52.78 32.48 -7.74
N THR A 311 53.86 33.00 -7.14
CA THR A 311 53.92 34.42 -6.78
C THR A 311 54.03 35.36 -7.95
N ILE A 312 53.00 36.18 -8.13
CA ILE A 312 52.96 37.21 -9.18
C ILE A 312 53.40 38.55 -8.59
N SER A 313 54.37 39.20 -9.21
CA SER A 313 54.79 40.57 -8.88
C SER A 313 53.68 41.57 -9.23
N ALA A 314 53.64 42.72 -8.57
CA ALA A 314 52.70 43.81 -8.87
C ALA A 314 52.75 44.32 -10.33
N ARG A 315 53.78 43.95 -11.10
CA ARG A 315 53.92 44.23 -12.55
C ARG A 315 53.54 43.06 -13.46
N GLY A 316 52.89 42.01 -12.93
CA GLY A 316 52.43 40.85 -13.69
C GLY A 316 53.50 39.81 -14.07
N GLY A 317 54.73 39.96 -13.59
CA GLY A 317 55.83 39.00 -13.81
C GLY A 317 56.03 38.06 -12.62
N ARG A 318 56.53 36.84 -12.86
CA ARG A 318 56.90 35.89 -11.80
C ARG A 318 57.94 36.50 -10.85
N LYS A 319 57.74 36.42 -9.52
CA LYS A 319 58.79 36.76 -8.56
C LYS A 319 59.86 35.66 -8.53
N LEU A 320 61.13 36.05 -8.42
CA LEU A 320 62.28 35.14 -8.27
C LEU A 320 62.27 34.39 -6.92
N ILE A 321 61.62 34.95 -5.91
CA ILE A 321 61.40 34.35 -4.58
C ILE A 321 59.89 34.28 -4.38
N GLN A 322 59.37 33.08 -4.15
CA GLN A 322 57.94 32.89 -3.87
C GLN A 322 57.62 33.30 -2.43
N ASP A 323 56.52 34.01 -2.26
CA ASP A 323 56.03 34.39 -0.93
C ASP A 323 55.48 33.13 -0.22
N PRO A 324 55.74 32.97 1.09
CA PRO A 324 55.26 31.81 1.83
C PRO A 324 53.74 31.82 2.00
N ILE A 325 53.15 30.64 2.19
CA ILE A 325 51.73 30.49 2.56
C ILE A 325 51.55 31.13 3.93
N VAL A 326 50.60 32.05 4.08
CA VAL A 326 50.45 32.85 5.31
C VAL A 326 49.81 32.04 6.44
N SER A 327 48.80 31.24 6.10
CA SER A 327 48.05 30.42 7.05
C SER A 327 47.40 29.24 6.31
N ALA A 328 47.24 28.12 7.01
CA ALA A 328 46.50 26.97 6.53
C ALA A 328 45.63 26.39 7.65
N ILE A 329 44.37 26.11 7.32
CA ILE A 329 43.41 25.43 8.18
C ILE A 329 42.85 24.20 7.46
N LEU A 330 42.17 23.35 8.21
CA LEU A 330 41.52 22.16 7.69
C LEU A 330 40.00 22.34 7.64
N SER A 331 39.41 21.91 6.54
CA SER A 331 38.04 21.42 6.51
C SER A 331 38.02 19.91 6.74
N GLN A 332 36.89 19.25 6.52
CA GLN A 332 36.81 17.80 6.69
C GLN A 332 37.73 17.09 5.68
N TRP A 333 37.73 17.53 4.42
CA TRP A 333 38.38 16.86 3.30
C TRP A 333 39.43 17.71 2.56
N HIS A 334 39.44 19.02 2.79
CA HIS A 334 40.33 19.97 2.11
C HIS A 334 41.24 20.71 3.09
N VAL A 335 42.37 21.19 2.58
CA VAL A 335 43.24 22.18 3.19
C VAL A 335 42.83 23.52 2.60
N LEU A 336 42.38 24.45 3.44
CA LEU A 336 42.15 25.83 3.05
C LEU A 336 43.42 26.63 3.40
N ALA A 337 44.13 27.08 2.38
CA ALA A 337 45.36 27.84 2.54
C ALA A 337 45.19 29.26 2.00
N LEU A 338 45.72 30.24 2.74
CA LEU A 338 45.85 31.61 2.28
C LEU A 338 47.24 31.82 1.68
N ALA A 339 47.30 31.90 0.35
CA ALA A 339 48.52 32.18 -0.40
C ALA A 339 48.34 33.47 -1.19
N GLU A 340 49.13 34.51 -0.89
CA GLU A 340 49.14 35.80 -1.62
C GLU A 340 47.78 36.49 -1.72
N GLY A 341 46.99 36.43 -0.64
CA GLY A 341 45.65 37.00 -0.65
C GLY A 341 44.63 36.20 -1.44
N ARG A 342 45.00 35.00 -1.91
CA ARG A 342 44.10 34.02 -2.51
C ARG A 342 43.78 32.92 -1.51
N ILE A 343 42.51 32.53 -1.45
CA ILE A 343 42.06 31.36 -0.72
C ILE A 343 42.08 30.18 -1.69
N VAL A 344 42.88 29.18 -1.37
CA VAL A 344 43.08 27.97 -2.17
C VAL A 344 42.62 26.76 -1.37
N ALA A 345 41.68 26.00 -1.91
CA ALA A 345 41.24 24.73 -1.32
C ALA A 345 41.92 23.56 -2.05
N VAL A 346 42.75 22.82 -1.34
CA VAL A 346 43.44 21.63 -1.86
C VAL A 346 42.85 20.39 -1.22
N ASN A 347 42.44 19.42 -2.02
CA ASN A 347 41.94 18.16 -1.47
C ASN A 347 43.08 17.35 -0.85
N ARG A 348 42.86 16.85 0.37
CA ARG A 348 43.88 16.16 1.17
C ARG A 348 44.24 14.78 0.62
N LEU A 349 43.31 14.14 -0.08
CA LEU A 349 43.47 12.76 -0.53
C LEU A 349 44.29 12.66 -1.82
N ASP A 350 44.00 13.51 -2.81
CA ASP A 350 44.64 13.50 -4.13
C ASP A 350 45.60 14.68 -4.37
N GLY A 351 45.52 15.75 -3.56
CA GLY A 351 46.32 16.96 -3.73
C GLY A 351 45.84 17.88 -4.85
N SER A 352 44.63 17.68 -5.39
CA SER A 352 44.07 18.53 -6.44
C SER A 352 43.56 19.86 -5.86
N VAL A 353 43.72 20.95 -6.64
CA VAL A 353 43.16 22.26 -6.29
C VAL A 353 41.71 22.29 -6.75
N VAL A 354 40.79 22.37 -5.80
CA VAL A 354 39.34 22.37 -6.03
C VAL A 354 38.79 23.79 -6.13
N TYR A 355 39.41 24.72 -5.42
CA TYR A 355 39.00 26.13 -5.40
C TYR A 355 40.21 27.05 -5.35
N ASP A 356 40.17 28.14 -6.10
CA ASP A 356 41.18 29.19 -6.08
C ASP A 356 40.55 30.55 -6.42
N GLN A 357 40.49 31.44 -5.43
CA GLN A 357 39.95 32.80 -5.61
C GLN A 357 40.85 33.82 -4.93
N ALA A 358 41.14 34.94 -5.63
CA ALA A 358 41.71 36.12 -5.00
C ALA A 358 40.63 36.84 -4.17
N VAL A 359 40.91 37.00 -2.87
CA VAL A 359 40.00 37.63 -1.91
C VAL A 359 40.56 38.97 -1.45
N LEU A 360 41.88 39.05 -1.22
CA LEU A 360 42.53 40.28 -0.77
C LEU A 360 43.04 41.12 -1.93
N GLU A 361 42.86 42.43 -1.82
CA GLU A 361 43.49 43.37 -2.74
C GLU A 361 44.99 43.56 -2.45
N PRO A 362 45.81 43.92 -3.46
CA PRO A 362 47.24 44.16 -3.27
C PRO A 362 47.50 45.26 -2.22
N GLY A 363 48.00 44.88 -1.04
CA GLY A 363 48.29 45.78 0.08
C GLY A 363 47.42 45.55 1.32
N GLN A 364 46.32 44.81 1.20
CA GLN A 364 45.58 44.33 2.36
C GLN A 364 46.31 43.14 3.02
N SER A 365 46.41 43.16 4.35
CA SER A 365 46.97 42.05 5.14
C SER A 365 45.86 41.24 5.80
N ALA A 366 46.01 39.92 5.78
CA ALA A 366 45.19 39.03 6.59
C ALA A 366 45.70 39.00 8.03
N LEU A 367 44.78 39.10 8.98
CA LEU A 367 45.04 38.90 10.40
C LEU A 367 45.06 37.41 10.75
N GLY A 368 44.18 36.62 10.12
CA GLY A 368 44.11 35.18 10.34
C GLY A 368 42.99 34.49 9.58
N LEU A 369 43.22 33.20 9.30
CA LEU A 369 42.24 32.26 8.78
C LEU A 369 41.89 31.30 9.92
N VAL A 370 40.60 31.20 10.27
CA VAL A 370 40.11 30.51 11.47
C VAL A 370 39.01 29.51 11.09
N ALA A 371 39.02 28.33 11.70
CA ALA A 371 37.99 27.32 11.55
C ALA A 371 37.21 27.17 12.86
N ASP A 372 35.87 27.22 12.79
CA ASP A 372 35.01 26.81 13.89
C ASP A 372 34.99 25.28 13.96
N GLN A 373 35.63 24.75 15.01
CA GLN A 373 35.80 23.31 15.21
C GLN A 373 34.49 22.56 15.47
N LYS A 374 33.42 23.25 15.90
CA LYS A 374 32.13 22.62 16.21
C LYS A 374 31.11 22.75 15.10
N LYS A 375 31.06 23.92 14.44
CA LYS A 375 30.03 24.25 13.45
C LYS A 375 30.52 24.12 12.00
N ASN A 376 31.81 23.83 11.80
CA ASN A 376 32.43 23.62 10.50
C ASN A 376 32.31 24.85 9.57
N THR A 377 32.39 26.04 10.14
CA THR A 377 32.44 27.32 9.41
C THR A 377 33.87 27.84 9.37
N TYR A 378 34.21 28.58 8.32
CA TYR A 378 35.59 29.01 8.07
C TYR A 378 35.60 30.52 7.81
N TRP A 379 36.53 31.24 8.44
CA TRP A 379 36.51 32.70 8.49
C TRP A 379 37.87 33.28 8.20
N LEU A 380 37.93 34.29 7.35
CA LEU A 380 39.11 35.09 7.06
C LEU A 380 38.92 36.51 7.60
N PHE A 381 39.85 36.94 8.44
CA PHE A 381 39.87 38.28 9.02
C PHE A 381 40.93 39.14 8.35
N THR A 382 40.55 40.35 7.95
CA THR A 382 41.46 41.44 7.54
C THR A 382 41.40 42.57 8.55
N SER A 383 42.16 43.65 8.35
CA SER A 383 42.10 44.83 9.24
C SER A 383 40.76 45.58 9.22
N GLN A 384 39.92 45.40 8.20
CA GLN A 384 38.67 46.15 8.01
C GLN A 384 37.46 45.30 7.64
N GLU A 385 37.68 44.16 6.99
CA GLU A 385 36.64 43.30 6.43
C GLU A 385 36.74 41.86 6.97
N ILE A 386 35.59 41.20 7.04
CA ILE A 386 35.45 39.81 7.46
C ILE A 386 34.86 39.03 6.29
N PHE A 387 35.46 37.90 5.97
CA PHE A 387 34.99 36.99 4.94
C PHE A 387 34.65 35.63 5.54
N GLU A 388 33.53 35.07 5.13
CA GLU A 388 33.15 33.68 5.42
C GLU A 388 33.48 32.82 4.20
N VAL A 389 34.14 31.69 4.42
CA VAL A 389 34.38 30.67 3.39
C VAL A 389 33.32 29.58 3.59
N VAL A 390 32.26 29.65 2.80
CA VAL A 390 31.12 28.74 2.86
C VAL A 390 31.46 27.45 2.11
N ALA A 391 31.34 26.31 2.80
CA ALA A 391 31.53 24.98 2.21
C ALA A 391 30.19 24.35 1.84
N ASN A 392 29.93 24.19 0.54
CA ASN A 392 28.69 23.64 -0.02
C ASN A 392 28.90 22.20 -0.51
N ASP A 393 28.34 21.22 0.20
CA ASP A 393 28.42 19.79 -0.16
C ASP A 393 29.86 19.34 -0.47
N GLU A 394 30.75 19.50 0.51
CA GLU A 394 32.19 19.17 0.42
C GLU A 394 32.45 17.74 -0.05
N GLU A 395 31.49 16.84 0.17
CA GLU A 395 31.60 15.41 -0.10
C GLU A 395 31.38 15.01 -1.57
N ARG A 396 30.91 15.94 -2.41
CA ARG A 396 30.39 15.68 -3.77
C ARG A 396 31.31 14.84 -4.65
N ASP A 397 32.61 15.11 -4.62
CA ASP A 397 33.61 14.49 -5.51
C ASP A 397 34.47 13.42 -4.81
N ILE A 398 34.26 13.19 -3.51
CA ILE A 398 35.08 12.25 -2.74
C ILE A 398 34.94 10.82 -3.27
N TRP A 399 33.73 10.42 -3.67
CA TRP A 399 33.51 9.07 -4.21
C TRP A 399 34.35 8.80 -5.46
N LYS A 400 34.61 9.81 -6.32
CA LYS A 400 35.46 9.66 -7.51
C LYS A 400 36.91 9.42 -7.13
N ILE A 401 37.36 10.10 -6.07
CA ILE A 401 38.73 9.97 -5.56
C ILE A 401 38.91 8.58 -4.93
N MET A 402 37.95 8.15 -4.10
CA MET A 402 37.96 6.80 -3.51
C MET A 402 37.89 5.71 -4.58
N LEU A 403 37.12 5.95 -5.65
CA LEU A 403 37.05 5.05 -6.81
C LEU A 403 38.42 4.90 -7.50
N LYS A 404 39.17 6.00 -7.67
CA LYS A 404 40.54 5.96 -8.21
C LYS A 404 41.51 5.24 -7.27
N GLN A 405 41.29 5.34 -5.96
CA GLN A 405 42.08 4.64 -4.93
C GLN A 405 41.71 3.16 -4.78
N GLN A 406 40.72 2.67 -5.53
CA GLN A 406 40.18 1.29 -5.46
C GLN A 406 39.46 0.96 -4.15
N ASP A 407 39.10 1.97 -3.35
CA ASP A 407 38.31 1.80 -2.12
C ASP A 407 36.80 1.92 -2.45
N TYR A 408 36.26 0.85 -3.03
CA TYR A 408 34.88 0.82 -3.53
C TYR A 408 33.82 0.94 -2.42
N ASP A 409 34.06 0.35 -1.25
CA ASP A 409 33.12 0.42 -0.12
C ASP A 409 32.98 1.84 0.41
N ALA A 410 34.11 2.56 0.53
CA ALA A 410 34.11 3.97 0.89
C ALA A 410 33.45 4.81 -0.23
N ALA A 411 33.76 4.53 -1.49
CA ALA A 411 33.14 5.23 -2.62
C ALA A 411 31.62 5.06 -2.65
N LEU A 412 31.08 3.88 -2.32
CA LEU A 412 29.64 3.62 -2.29
C LEU A 412 28.92 4.39 -1.17
N ARG A 413 29.60 4.65 -0.04
CA ARG A 413 29.06 5.45 1.07
C ARG A 413 28.87 6.92 0.66
N TYR A 414 29.86 7.50 -0.03
CA TYR A 414 29.81 8.90 -0.45
C TYR A 414 29.07 9.12 -1.78
N ALA A 415 28.79 8.07 -2.55
CA ALA A 415 27.97 8.15 -3.75
C ALA A 415 26.48 8.32 -3.39
N LYS A 416 25.98 9.56 -3.35
CA LYS A 416 24.57 9.86 -3.05
C LYS A 416 23.66 9.61 -4.26
N GLY A 417 24.13 9.92 -5.46
CA GLY A 417 23.35 9.80 -6.70
C GLY A 417 23.26 8.37 -7.27
N ALA A 418 22.15 8.04 -7.94
CA ALA A 418 21.97 6.73 -8.58
C ALA A 418 23.04 6.47 -9.66
N ALA A 419 23.35 7.45 -10.51
CA ALA A 419 24.40 7.35 -11.52
C ALA A 419 25.81 7.22 -10.91
N GLN A 420 26.03 7.81 -9.73
CA GLN A 420 27.30 7.69 -9.00
C GLN A 420 27.46 6.27 -8.45
N LYS A 421 26.43 5.75 -7.77
CA LYS A 421 26.41 4.36 -7.27
C LYS A 421 26.58 3.35 -8.41
N ASP A 422 25.98 3.64 -9.55
CA ASP A 422 26.09 2.84 -10.76
C ASP A 422 27.52 2.78 -11.31
N SER A 423 28.19 3.93 -11.36
CA SER A 423 29.60 4.04 -11.77
C SER A 423 30.52 3.26 -10.82
N VAL A 424 30.28 3.37 -9.51
CA VAL A 424 31.03 2.62 -8.48
C VAL A 424 30.77 1.11 -8.61
N ALA A 425 29.51 0.70 -8.83
CA ALA A 425 29.15 -0.70 -9.02
C ALA A 425 29.79 -1.30 -10.27
N THR A 426 29.84 -0.56 -11.38
CA THR A 426 30.49 -1.02 -12.62
C THR A 426 31.98 -1.28 -12.38
N ALA A 427 32.70 -0.29 -11.84
CA ALA A 427 34.13 -0.41 -11.60
C ALA A 427 34.48 -1.47 -10.54
N SER A 428 33.69 -1.60 -9.46
CA SER A 428 33.89 -2.64 -8.45
C SER A 428 33.62 -4.04 -9.00
N GLY A 429 32.58 -4.20 -9.83
CA GLY A 429 32.29 -5.48 -10.49
C GLY A 429 33.41 -5.91 -11.44
N ASP A 430 33.93 -4.97 -12.24
CA ASP A 430 35.06 -5.25 -13.16
C ASP A 430 36.35 -5.62 -12.41
N PHE A 431 36.61 -4.93 -11.29
CA PHE A 431 37.73 -5.26 -10.41
C PHE A 431 37.61 -6.66 -9.79
N LEU A 432 36.44 -7.01 -9.24
CA LEU A 432 36.18 -8.34 -8.68
C LEU A 432 36.27 -9.43 -9.75
N SER A 433 35.81 -9.15 -10.97
CA SER A 433 35.98 -10.05 -12.11
C SER A 433 37.44 -10.28 -12.45
N SER A 434 38.27 -9.23 -12.47
CA SER A 434 39.72 -9.37 -12.71
C SER A 434 40.44 -10.20 -11.64
N LYS A 435 39.89 -10.26 -10.42
CA LYS A 435 40.38 -11.09 -9.32
C LYS A 435 39.85 -12.53 -9.37
N GLY A 436 38.94 -12.85 -10.29
CA GLY A 436 38.30 -14.17 -10.41
C GLY A 436 37.16 -14.41 -9.41
N GLN A 437 36.71 -13.39 -8.67
CA GLN A 437 35.62 -13.48 -7.70
C GLN A 437 34.26 -13.23 -8.35
N TYR A 438 33.86 -14.12 -9.27
CA TYR A 438 32.67 -13.95 -10.12
C TYR A 438 31.34 -13.92 -9.35
N LEU A 439 31.23 -14.63 -8.23
CA LEU A 439 29.99 -14.66 -7.43
C LEU A 439 29.66 -13.30 -6.79
N GLU A 440 30.69 -12.62 -6.26
CA GLU A 440 30.54 -11.28 -5.69
C GLU A 440 30.35 -10.25 -6.79
N ALA A 441 31.16 -10.34 -7.87
CA ALA A 441 31.03 -9.50 -9.06
C ALA A 441 29.61 -9.55 -9.66
N ALA A 442 29.01 -10.74 -9.78
CA ALA A 442 27.66 -10.94 -10.26
C ALA A 442 26.60 -10.17 -9.44
N SER A 443 26.77 -10.13 -8.11
CA SER A 443 25.84 -9.40 -7.23
C SER A 443 25.95 -7.88 -7.39
N VAL A 444 27.15 -7.39 -7.69
CA VAL A 444 27.46 -5.98 -7.89
C VAL A 444 27.01 -5.52 -9.29
N TRP A 445 27.37 -6.28 -10.34
CA TRP A 445 26.90 -6.04 -11.71
C TRP A 445 25.38 -6.12 -11.85
N GLY A 446 24.71 -6.91 -11.01
CA GLY A 446 23.25 -6.93 -10.96
C GLY A 446 22.63 -5.57 -10.64
N LYS A 447 23.36 -4.71 -9.93
CA LYS A 447 22.93 -3.35 -9.56
C LYS A 447 23.44 -2.27 -10.52
N SER A 448 24.40 -2.58 -11.39
CA SER A 448 24.99 -1.62 -12.33
C SER A 448 24.21 -1.54 -13.65
N SER A 449 24.53 -0.56 -14.49
CA SER A 449 23.98 -0.36 -15.83
C SER A 449 24.87 -0.94 -16.92
N LYS A 450 25.85 -1.78 -16.55
CA LYS A 450 26.70 -2.49 -17.52
C LYS A 450 25.82 -3.30 -18.48
N ALA A 451 26.22 -3.35 -19.75
CA ALA A 451 25.50 -4.05 -20.81
C ALA A 451 25.23 -5.49 -20.39
N PHE A 452 23.97 -5.91 -20.53
CA PHE A 452 23.51 -7.21 -20.05
C PHE A 452 24.23 -8.36 -20.77
N GLU A 453 24.39 -8.21 -22.09
CA GLU A 453 25.03 -9.18 -22.98
C GLU A 453 26.51 -9.36 -22.63
N GLU A 454 27.23 -8.27 -22.37
CA GLU A 454 28.65 -8.32 -22.03
C GLU A 454 28.88 -9.10 -20.73
N VAL A 455 28.06 -8.84 -19.69
CA VAL A 455 28.17 -9.55 -18.42
C VAL A 455 27.80 -11.02 -18.58
N CYS A 456 26.69 -11.32 -19.26
CA CYS A 456 26.26 -12.70 -19.48
C CYS A 456 27.29 -13.50 -20.28
N LEU A 457 27.83 -12.95 -21.37
CA LEU A 457 28.89 -13.61 -22.16
C LEU A 457 30.13 -13.84 -21.32
N SER A 458 30.58 -12.84 -20.53
CA SER A 458 31.74 -13.02 -19.66
C SER A 458 31.57 -14.14 -18.63
N LEU A 459 30.36 -14.36 -18.12
CA LEU A 459 30.08 -15.42 -17.15
C LEU A 459 29.96 -16.80 -17.83
N ILE A 460 29.39 -16.84 -19.04
CA ILE A 460 29.25 -18.06 -19.85
C ILE A 460 30.62 -18.54 -20.34
N ASP A 461 31.46 -17.64 -20.88
CA ASP A 461 32.80 -17.96 -21.39
C ASP A 461 33.72 -18.51 -20.29
N ASN A 462 33.53 -18.05 -19.05
CA ASN A 462 34.26 -18.53 -17.88
C ASN A 462 33.63 -19.77 -17.21
N GLY A 463 32.54 -20.30 -17.76
CA GLY A 463 31.84 -21.50 -17.26
C GLY A 463 31.24 -21.33 -15.86
N GLN A 464 30.85 -20.11 -15.46
CA GLN A 464 30.37 -19.79 -14.11
C GLN A 464 28.84 -19.69 -14.06
N GLU A 465 28.15 -20.83 -14.10
CA GLU A 465 26.67 -20.90 -14.10
C GLU A 465 26.03 -20.35 -12.81
N GLU A 466 26.65 -20.61 -11.64
CA GLU A 466 26.15 -20.10 -10.36
C GLU A 466 26.26 -18.56 -10.24
N ALA A 467 27.33 -17.99 -10.79
CA ALA A 467 27.49 -16.55 -10.86
C ALA A 467 26.47 -15.93 -11.83
N LEU A 468 26.21 -16.58 -12.97
CA LEU A 468 25.16 -16.16 -13.90
C LEU A 468 23.78 -16.17 -13.24
N LYS A 469 23.42 -17.24 -12.53
CA LYS A 469 22.18 -17.30 -11.75
C LYS A 469 22.07 -16.15 -10.75
N ARG A 470 23.13 -15.88 -9.98
CA ARG A 470 23.16 -14.80 -8.98
C ARG A 470 23.02 -13.42 -9.63
N TYR A 471 23.64 -13.21 -10.79
CA TYR A 471 23.51 -11.99 -11.59
C TYR A 471 22.07 -11.79 -12.08
N LEU A 472 21.46 -12.82 -12.67
CA LEU A 472 20.08 -12.77 -13.18
C LEU A 472 19.07 -12.52 -12.06
N LEU A 473 19.25 -13.13 -10.89
CA LEU A 473 18.41 -12.86 -9.71
C LEU A 473 18.55 -11.41 -9.21
N ALA A 474 19.77 -10.87 -9.20
CA ALA A 474 20.00 -9.47 -8.82
C ALA A 474 19.40 -8.50 -9.84
N LYS A 475 19.52 -8.79 -11.15
CA LYS A 475 18.88 -8.00 -12.22
C LYS A 475 17.36 -8.05 -12.17
N LEU A 476 16.76 -9.21 -11.95
CA LEU A 476 15.31 -9.36 -11.80
C LEU A 476 14.77 -8.51 -10.63
N GLY A 477 15.56 -8.36 -9.56
CA GLY A 477 15.26 -7.45 -8.45
C GLY A 477 15.42 -5.96 -8.78
N SER A 478 16.35 -5.62 -9.68
CA SER A 478 16.64 -4.23 -10.10
C SER A 478 15.62 -3.68 -11.11
N TYR A 479 15.09 -4.53 -12.00
CA TYR A 479 14.10 -4.10 -12.98
C TYR A 479 12.78 -3.67 -12.34
N LYS A 480 12.23 -2.54 -12.81
CA LYS A 480 10.90 -2.06 -12.40
C LYS A 480 9.84 -3.11 -12.75
N LYS A 481 8.80 -3.24 -11.91
CA LYS A 481 7.66 -4.15 -12.15
C LYS A 481 6.89 -3.85 -13.44
N SER A 482 7.03 -2.63 -13.99
CA SER A 482 6.46 -2.24 -15.29
C SER A 482 7.12 -2.92 -16.49
N SER A 483 8.37 -3.37 -16.36
CA SER A 483 9.12 -4.00 -17.46
C SER A 483 8.79 -5.50 -17.58
N ILE A 484 7.52 -5.81 -17.89
CA ILE A 484 6.99 -7.19 -17.88
C ILE A 484 7.80 -8.11 -18.79
N MET A 485 8.03 -7.74 -20.06
CA MET A 485 8.71 -8.60 -21.04
C MET A 485 10.14 -8.97 -20.61
N GLN A 486 10.92 -8.00 -20.13
CA GLN A 486 12.29 -8.22 -19.68
C GLN A 486 12.34 -9.14 -18.44
N ARG A 487 11.39 -8.94 -17.51
CA ARG A 487 11.26 -9.79 -16.32
C ARG A 487 10.87 -11.23 -16.68
N VAL A 488 9.92 -11.40 -17.60
CA VAL A 488 9.49 -12.71 -18.09
C VAL A 488 10.65 -13.45 -18.77
N MET A 489 11.39 -12.80 -19.68
CA MET A 489 12.53 -13.47 -20.36
C MET A 489 13.62 -13.90 -19.37
N ILE A 490 13.97 -13.04 -18.40
CA ILE A 490 14.97 -13.39 -17.38
C ILE A 490 14.45 -14.51 -16.47
N ALA A 491 13.17 -14.48 -16.10
CA ALA A 491 12.56 -15.51 -15.27
C ALA A 491 12.52 -16.87 -16.01
N THR A 492 12.14 -16.91 -17.29
CA THR A 492 12.17 -18.12 -18.11
C THR A 492 13.59 -18.67 -18.25
N TRP A 493 14.59 -17.79 -18.45
CA TRP A 493 15.98 -18.23 -18.52
C TRP A 493 16.48 -18.78 -17.18
N LEU A 494 16.09 -18.16 -16.06
CA LEU A 494 16.37 -18.68 -14.72
C LEU A 494 15.74 -20.06 -14.50
N VAL A 495 14.49 -20.29 -14.94
CA VAL A 495 13.85 -21.61 -14.87
C VAL A 495 14.67 -22.65 -15.63
N GLN A 496 15.15 -22.33 -16.83
CA GLN A 496 16.02 -23.24 -17.59
C GLN A 496 17.33 -23.55 -16.84
N ILE A 497 17.97 -22.55 -16.24
CA ILE A 497 19.19 -22.75 -15.43
C ILE A 497 18.90 -23.62 -14.21
N PHE A 498 17.77 -23.42 -13.52
CA PHE A 498 17.34 -24.26 -12.41
C PHE A 498 17.11 -25.71 -12.85
N MET A 499 16.41 -25.93 -13.97
CA MET A 499 16.15 -27.29 -14.49
C MET A 499 17.44 -27.99 -14.92
N ALA A 500 18.33 -27.30 -15.64
CA ALA A 500 19.63 -27.83 -16.02
C ALA A 500 20.48 -28.22 -14.80
N LYS A 501 20.48 -27.38 -13.76
CA LYS A 501 21.18 -27.67 -12.49
C LYS A 501 20.57 -28.87 -11.77
N LEU A 502 19.24 -28.97 -11.71
CA LEU A 502 18.58 -30.11 -11.08
C LEU A 502 18.89 -31.41 -11.82
N ASN A 503 18.87 -31.40 -13.16
CA ASN A 503 19.23 -32.57 -13.97
C ASN A 503 20.69 -32.98 -13.78
N SER A 504 21.64 -32.04 -13.76
CA SER A 504 23.05 -32.38 -13.53
C SER A 504 23.30 -32.92 -12.12
N LEU A 505 22.59 -32.41 -11.10
CA LEU A 505 22.63 -32.95 -9.74
C LEU A 505 22.03 -34.36 -9.68
N ASP A 506 20.92 -34.62 -10.35
CA ASP A 506 20.30 -35.95 -10.40
C ASP A 506 21.17 -36.97 -11.15
N ASP A 507 21.78 -36.60 -12.28
CA ASP A 507 22.74 -37.44 -13.00
C ASP A 507 23.95 -37.77 -12.10
N MET A 508 24.43 -36.80 -11.31
CA MET A 508 25.48 -37.03 -10.31
C MET A 508 25.01 -37.94 -9.17
N VAL A 509 23.76 -37.86 -8.73
CA VAL A 509 23.21 -38.76 -7.71
C VAL A 509 23.07 -40.17 -8.28
N ALA A 510 22.55 -40.33 -9.50
CA ALA A 510 22.39 -41.62 -10.17
C ALA A 510 23.75 -42.30 -10.42
N THR A 511 24.71 -41.60 -11.01
CA THR A 511 26.07 -42.13 -11.25
C THR A 511 26.81 -42.48 -9.96
N LYS A 512 26.67 -41.66 -8.90
CA LYS A 512 27.29 -41.96 -7.59
C LYS A 512 26.58 -43.10 -6.86
N ALA A 513 25.27 -43.27 -7.04
CA ALA A 513 24.52 -44.39 -6.50
C ALA A 513 24.92 -45.73 -7.17
N GLU A 514 25.31 -45.71 -8.45
CA GLU A 514 25.78 -46.89 -9.18
C GLU A 514 27.25 -47.25 -8.88
N LEU A 515 28.10 -46.26 -8.55
CA LEU A 515 29.55 -46.47 -8.46
C LEU A 515 30.09 -46.90 -7.08
N LEU A 516 29.47 -46.52 -5.94
CA LEU A 516 30.07 -46.74 -4.62
C LEU A 516 29.03 -46.89 -3.48
N GLU A 517 28.82 -48.12 -2.98
CA GLU A 517 27.93 -48.40 -1.83
C GLU A 517 28.41 -47.81 -0.47
N HIS A 518 29.60 -47.19 -0.36
CA HIS A 518 30.20 -46.88 0.94
C HIS A 518 30.83 -45.48 1.15
N THR A 519 30.57 -44.47 0.31
CA THR A 519 30.96 -43.06 0.64
C THR A 519 29.98 -41.98 0.11
N ASP A 520 29.52 -41.12 1.04
CA ASP A 520 28.88 -39.79 0.90
C ASP A 520 27.93 -39.50 -0.29
N ALA A 521 27.05 -40.44 -0.66
CA ALA A 521 25.85 -40.15 -1.47
C ALA A 521 24.93 -39.07 -0.82
N GLY A 522 25.10 -38.81 0.47
CA GLY A 522 24.35 -37.78 1.20
C GLY A 522 24.69 -36.34 0.81
N GLY A 523 25.89 -36.06 0.29
CA GLY A 523 26.28 -34.70 -0.12
C GLY A 523 25.51 -34.20 -1.34
N ALA A 524 25.53 -34.98 -2.43
CA ALA A 524 24.82 -34.65 -3.66
C ALA A 524 23.30 -34.60 -3.45
N LYS A 525 22.75 -35.48 -2.61
CA LYS A 525 21.33 -35.46 -2.25
C LYS A 525 20.94 -34.19 -1.46
N ARG A 526 21.79 -33.72 -0.55
CA ARG A 526 21.58 -32.44 0.17
C ARG A 526 21.65 -31.24 -0.78
N ASP A 527 22.58 -31.26 -1.73
CA ASP A 527 22.70 -30.18 -2.72
C ASP A 527 21.49 -30.15 -3.67
N LEU A 528 20.94 -31.31 -4.02
CA LEU A 528 19.67 -31.43 -4.77
C LEU A 528 18.50 -30.87 -3.97
N GLU A 529 18.32 -31.29 -2.71
CA GLU A 529 17.28 -30.76 -1.83
C GLU A 529 17.39 -29.23 -1.68
N LYS A 530 18.61 -28.70 -1.54
CA LYS A 530 18.87 -27.25 -1.48
C LYS A 530 18.53 -26.55 -2.79
N ALA A 531 18.93 -27.09 -3.94
CA ALA A 531 18.59 -26.53 -5.24
C ALA A 531 17.06 -26.52 -5.47
N ARG A 532 16.37 -27.54 -4.96
CA ARG A 532 14.92 -27.65 -4.99
C ARG A 532 14.24 -26.62 -4.10
N THR A 533 14.72 -26.40 -2.86
CA THR A 533 14.17 -25.35 -2.00
C THR A 533 14.39 -23.96 -2.60
N GLU A 534 15.57 -23.70 -3.18
CA GLU A 534 15.85 -22.45 -3.89
C GLU A 534 14.91 -22.22 -5.08
N PHE A 535 14.58 -23.28 -5.84
CA PHE A 535 13.59 -23.19 -6.93
C PHE A 535 12.19 -22.91 -6.40
N GLN A 536 11.77 -23.57 -5.32
CA GLN A 536 10.47 -23.34 -4.69
C GLN A 536 10.33 -21.91 -4.16
N GLU A 537 11.37 -21.39 -3.50
CA GLU A 537 11.44 -19.99 -3.06
C GLU A 537 11.40 -19.02 -4.25
N PHE A 538 12.06 -19.35 -5.36
CA PHE A 538 12.04 -18.54 -6.57
C PHE A 538 10.63 -18.45 -7.18
N VAL A 539 9.97 -19.59 -7.39
CA VAL A 539 8.62 -19.67 -7.98
C VAL A 539 7.59 -18.94 -7.11
N THR A 540 7.65 -19.12 -5.79
CA THR A 540 6.73 -18.45 -4.86
C THR A 540 6.93 -16.93 -4.83
N LYS A 541 8.18 -16.46 -4.92
CA LYS A 541 8.51 -15.03 -4.91
C LYS A 541 8.17 -14.31 -6.22
N TYR A 542 8.36 -14.96 -7.37
CA TYR A 542 8.23 -14.34 -8.70
C TYR A 542 7.03 -14.85 -9.51
N LYS A 543 5.96 -15.32 -8.85
CA LYS A 543 4.76 -15.89 -9.50
C LYS A 543 4.15 -15.03 -10.61
N SER A 544 4.20 -13.71 -10.50
CA SER A 544 3.60 -12.77 -11.47
C SER A 544 4.46 -12.55 -12.70
N ASP A 545 5.76 -12.89 -12.61
CA ASP A 545 6.73 -12.68 -13.69
C ASP A 545 6.94 -13.94 -14.53
N LEU A 546 6.33 -15.06 -14.14
CA LEU A 546 6.43 -16.35 -14.84
C LEU A 546 5.23 -16.51 -15.77
N ASP A 547 5.49 -16.70 -17.06
CA ASP A 547 4.45 -17.09 -18.01
C ASP A 547 4.16 -18.59 -17.90
N ALA A 548 2.90 -18.94 -17.63
CA ALA A 548 2.51 -20.32 -17.32
C ALA A 548 2.82 -21.27 -18.48
N LYS A 549 2.51 -20.88 -19.73
CA LYS A 549 2.65 -21.74 -20.91
C LYS A 549 4.11 -22.11 -21.17
N THR A 550 4.98 -21.12 -21.22
CA THR A 550 6.42 -21.35 -21.46
C THR A 550 7.07 -22.14 -20.33
N VAL A 551 6.68 -21.90 -19.07
CA VAL A 551 7.22 -22.68 -17.95
C VAL A 551 6.74 -24.13 -18.01
N TYR A 552 5.48 -24.40 -18.38
CA TYR A 552 5.01 -25.78 -18.61
C TYR A 552 5.81 -26.47 -19.73
N GLU A 553 6.04 -25.80 -20.85
CA GLU A 553 6.84 -26.35 -21.96
C GLU A 553 8.28 -26.64 -21.54
N VAL A 554 8.93 -25.70 -20.83
CA VAL A 554 10.31 -25.88 -20.37
C VAL A 554 10.42 -27.02 -19.37
N ILE A 555 9.61 -27.02 -18.30
CA ILE A 555 9.68 -28.08 -17.28
C ILE A 555 9.29 -29.44 -17.88
N SER A 556 8.30 -29.48 -18.77
CA SER A 556 7.92 -30.71 -19.46
C SER A 556 9.02 -31.22 -20.39
N SER A 557 9.80 -30.34 -21.05
CA SER A 557 10.91 -30.76 -21.91
C SER A 557 12.07 -31.41 -21.15
N HIS A 558 12.15 -31.15 -19.83
CA HIS A 558 13.15 -31.73 -18.95
C HIS A 558 12.63 -32.95 -18.17
N ASP A 559 11.39 -33.39 -18.40
CA ASP A 559 10.74 -34.54 -17.73
C ASP A 559 10.70 -34.45 -16.19
N ARG A 560 10.50 -33.24 -15.64
CA ARG A 560 10.50 -32.97 -14.19
C ARG A 560 9.09 -32.79 -13.61
N GLU A 561 8.44 -33.90 -13.29
CA GLU A 561 7.04 -33.91 -12.86
C GLU A 561 6.80 -33.27 -11.48
N GLU A 562 7.70 -33.46 -10.52
CA GLU A 562 7.48 -32.98 -9.16
C GLU A 562 7.58 -31.44 -9.06
N GLU A 563 8.54 -30.85 -9.76
CA GLU A 563 8.69 -29.41 -9.91
C GLU A 563 7.53 -28.79 -10.71
N LEU A 564 7.03 -29.51 -11.72
CA LEU A 564 5.87 -29.11 -12.52
C LEU A 564 4.59 -29.06 -11.67
N LEU A 565 4.36 -30.09 -10.84
CA LEU A 565 3.24 -30.12 -9.90
C LEU A 565 3.34 -29.01 -8.85
N PHE A 566 4.55 -28.72 -8.36
CA PHE A 566 4.76 -27.61 -7.45
C PHE A 566 4.44 -26.27 -8.10
N PHE A 567 4.89 -26.05 -9.34
CA PHE A 567 4.58 -24.86 -10.12
C PHE A 567 3.07 -24.70 -10.34
N ALA A 568 2.38 -25.75 -10.79
CA ALA A 568 0.95 -25.74 -11.03
C ALA A 568 0.13 -25.45 -9.75
N ASN A 569 0.53 -26.03 -8.60
CA ASN A 569 -0.07 -25.71 -7.30
C ASN A 569 0.18 -24.25 -6.88
N THR A 570 1.33 -23.67 -7.21
CA THR A 570 1.68 -22.29 -6.85
C THR A 570 0.94 -21.26 -7.70
N ILE A 571 0.75 -21.54 -8.99
CA ILE A 571 -0.08 -20.73 -9.89
C ILE A 571 -1.58 -20.92 -9.63
N THR A 572 -1.95 -21.93 -8.84
CA THR A 572 -3.35 -22.35 -8.61
C THR A 572 -4.06 -22.78 -9.90
N ASP A 573 -3.30 -23.34 -10.85
CA ASP A 573 -3.86 -23.99 -12.04
C ASP A 573 -4.36 -25.39 -11.66
N TYR A 574 -5.52 -25.40 -11.01
CA TYR A 574 -6.14 -26.63 -10.54
C TYR A 574 -6.64 -27.50 -11.68
N ASP A 575 -6.95 -26.95 -12.86
CA ASP A 575 -7.41 -27.73 -14.02
C ASP A 575 -6.29 -28.64 -14.52
N TYR A 576 -5.08 -28.10 -14.64
CA TYR A 576 -3.91 -28.90 -14.98
C TYR A 576 -3.64 -29.98 -13.92
N VAL A 577 -3.61 -29.60 -12.63
CA VAL A 577 -3.33 -30.54 -11.52
C VAL A 577 -4.38 -31.65 -11.44
N LEU A 578 -5.67 -31.33 -11.63
CA LEU A 578 -6.74 -32.32 -11.65
C LEU A 578 -6.64 -33.24 -12.85
N SER A 579 -6.36 -32.70 -14.05
CA SER A 579 -6.13 -33.54 -15.23
C SER A 579 -4.99 -34.54 -15.02
N TYR A 580 -3.91 -34.10 -14.37
CA TYR A 580 -2.75 -34.93 -14.05
C TYR A 580 -3.10 -36.06 -13.07
N TRP A 581 -3.78 -35.76 -11.96
CA TRP A 581 -4.15 -36.78 -10.98
C TRP A 581 -5.21 -37.75 -11.51
N VAL A 582 -6.16 -37.26 -12.32
CA VAL A 582 -7.19 -38.08 -12.97
C VAL A 582 -6.56 -39.05 -13.97
N GLN A 583 -5.59 -38.60 -14.78
CA GLN A 583 -4.88 -39.47 -15.73
C GLN A 583 -4.09 -40.59 -15.03
N ARG A 584 -3.64 -40.37 -13.80
CA ARG A 584 -2.92 -41.35 -12.97
C ARG A 584 -3.82 -42.17 -12.03
N GLU A 585 -5.14 -42.02 -12.15
CA GLU A 585 -6.13 -42.71 -11.32
C GLU A 585 -5.97 -42.46 -9.80
N LYS A 586 -5.31 -41.37 -9.41
CA LYS A 586 -5.11 -41.02 -8.00
C LYS A 586 -6.26 -40.14 -7.50
N TRP A 587 -7.40 -40.78 -7.28
CA TRP A 587 -8.67 -40.09 -6.97
C TRP A 587 -8.66 -39.30 -5.66
N ASN A 588 -7.99 -39.79 -4.61
CA ASN A 588 -7.94 -39.13 -3.30
C ASN A 588 -7.18 -37.80 -3.34
N GLU A 589 -6.07 -37.77 -4.09
CA GLU A 589 -5.27 -36.56 -4.29
C GLU A 589 -6.05 -35.57 -5.16
N ALA A 590 -6.73 -36.04 -6.21
CA ALA A 590 -7.65 -35.23 -7.01
C ALA A 590 -8.78 -34.60 -6.16
N LEU A 591 -9.39 -35.35 -5.25
CA LEU A 591 -10.41 -34.82 -4.32
C LEU A 591 -9.83 -33.77 -3.37
N SER A 592 -8.59 -33.96 -2.90
CA SER A 592 -7.93 -32.97 -2.04
C SER A 592 -7.67 -31.64 -2.75
N VAL A 593 -7.37 -31.70 -4.06
CA VAL A 593 -7.18 -30.53 -4.93
C VAL A 593 -8.54 -29.88 -5.23
N LEU A 594 -9.55 -30.69 -5.57
CA LEU A 594 -10.91 -30.21 -5.83
C LEU A 594 -11.52 -29.51 -4.60
N ASN A 595 -11.24 -30.00 -3.39
CA ASN A 595 -11.70 -29.36 -2.15
C ASN A 595 -11.06 -27.98 -1.91
N LYS A 596 -9.89 -27.69 -2.48
CA LYS A 596 -9.26 -26.36 -2.40
C LYS A 596 -9.82 -25.38 -3.42
N GLN A 597 -10.35 -25.87 -4.53
CA GLN A 597 -10.80 -25.07 -5.66
C GLN A 597 -12.24 -24.59 -5.52
N SER A 598 -12.54 -23.37 -5.99
CA SER A 598 -13.89 -22.77 -5.96
C SER A 598 -14.53 -22.54 -7.32
N ASN A 599 -13.82 -22.82 -8.42
CA ASN A 599 -14.32 -22.60 -9.79
C ASN A 599 -15.40 -23.64 -10.16
N PRO A 600 -16.66 -23.25 -10.43
CA PRO A 600 -17.76 -24.17 -10.75
C PRO A 600 -17.52 -25.04 -11.99
N GLU A 601 -16.89 -24.51 -13.04
CA GLU A 601 -16.73 -25.22 -14.31
C GLU A 601 -15.86 -26.48 -14.19
N THR A 602 -14.85 -26.43 -13.34
CA THR A 602 -13.98 -27.57 -13.05
C THR A 602 -14.75 -28.69 -12.35
N PHE A 603 -15.68 -28.36 -11.45
CA PHE A 603 -16.56 -29.37 -10.86
C PHE A 603 -17.41 -30.06 -11.92
N TYR A 604 -17.96 -29.33 -12.89
CA TYR A 604 -18.79 -29.96 -13.94
C TYR A 604 -17.99 -30.91 -14.82
N ARG A 605 -16.78 -30.53 -15.26
CA ARG A 605 -15.94 -31.37 -16.14
C ARG A 605 -15.52 -32.68 -15.48
N TYR A 606 -15.09 -32.63 -14.21
CA TYR A 606 -14.57 -33.80 -13.51
C TYR A 606 -15.64 -34.58 -12.73
N SER A 607 -16.85 -34.03 -12.56
CA SER A 607 -17.94 -34.70 -11.83
C SER A 607 -18.32 -36.04 -12.42
N ASN A 608 -18.41 -36.20 -13.74
CA ASN A 608 -18.77 -37.48 -14.36
C ASN A 608 -17.76 -38.60 -14.03
N VAL A 609 -16.47 -38.28 -14.11
CA VAL A 609 -15.37 -39.22 -13.83
C VAL A 609 -15.31 -39.54 -12.34
N LEU A 610 -15.37 -38.51 -11.49
CA LEU A 610 -15.25 -38.67 -10.04
C LEU A 610 -16.50 -39.28 -9.41
N MET A 611 -17.71 -39.03 -9.93
CA MET A 611 -18.93 -39.69 -9.44
C MET A 611 -18.90 -41.19 -9.71
N THR A 612 -18.30 -41.62 -10.82
CA THR A 612 -18.21 -43.05 -11.16
C THR A 612 -17.28 -43.82 -10.21
N HIS A 613 -16.15 -43.21 -9.83
CA HIS A 613 -15.11 -43.89 -9.03
C HIS A 613 -15.12 -43.54 -7.53
N VAL A 614 -15.45 -42.30 -7.14
CA VAL A 614 -15.45 -41.83 -5.74
C VAL A 614 -16.65 -40.92 -5.43
N ALA A 615 -17.85 -41.49 -5.56
CA ALA A 615 -19.13 -40.79 -5.33
C ALA A 615 -19.28 -40.19 -3.92
N VAL A 616 -18.87 -40.92 -2.87
CA VAL A 616 -19.09 -40.49 -1.48
C VAL A 616 -18.27 -39.25 -1.15
N GLY A 617 -16.97 -39.28 -1.44
CA GLY A 617 -16.07 -38.15 -1.19
C GLY A 617 -16.44 -36.91 -2.00
N LEU A 618 -16.89 -37.09 -3.25
CA LEU A 618 -17.34 -35.99 -4.08
C LEU A 618 -18.64 -35.36 -3.55
N VAL A 619 -19.66 -36.15 -3.21
CA VAL A 619 -20.93 -35.62 -2.71
C VAL A 619 -20.77 -34.90 -1.37
N GLU A 620 -19.87 -35.36 -0.49
CA GLU A 620 -19.54 -34.60 0.73
C GLU A 620 -18.94 -33.22 0.44
N ILE A 621 -18.13 -33.09 -0.62
CA ILE A 621 -17.59 -31.80 -1.07
C ILE A 621 -18.70 -30.94 -1.67
N LEU A 622 -19.58 -31.52 -2.50
CA LEU A 622 -20.69 -30.82 -3.14
C LEU A 622 -21.71 -30.30 -2.11
N VAL A 623 -22.02 -31.06 -1.07
CA VAL A 623 -22.93 -30.64 0.02
C VAL A 623 -22.37 -29.44 0.81
N ARG A 624 -21.05 -29.34 0.94
CA ARG A 624 -20.42 -28.22 1.66
C ARG A 624 -20.39 -26.91 0.86
N ARG A 625 -20.61 -26.95 -0.45
CA ARG A 625 -20.44 -25.79 -1.35
C ARG A 625 -21.76 -25.40 -1.99
N SER A 626 -22.20 -24.16 -1.77
CA SER A 626 -23.48 -23.62 -2.25
C SER A 626 -23.41 -22.88 -3.58
N ASN A 627 -22.24 -22.78 -4.23
CA ASN A 627 -22.01 -21.97 -5.43
C ASN A 627 -22.13 -22.74 -6.76
N LEU A 628 -22.67 -23.95 -6.75
CA LEU A 628 -22.76 -24.83 -7.90
C LEU A 628 -24.20 -24.88 -8.44
N ASP A 629 -24.33 -24.84 -9.77
CA ASP A 629 -25.59 -25.04 -10.48
C ASP A 629 -25.92 -26.54 -10.52
N PRO A 630 -26.98 -26.97 -9.84
CA PRO A 630 -27.36 -28.37 -9.81
C PRO A 630 -27.75 -28.92 -11.19
N GLN A 631 -28.22 -28.08 -12.12
CA GLN A 631 -28.68 -28.52 -13.45
C GLN A 631 -27.54 -29.11 -14.29
N LYS A 632 -26.35 -28.51 -14.23
CA LYS A 632 -25.15 -29.01 -14.95
C LYS A 632 -24.58 -30.30 -14.37
N LEU A 633 -24.91 -30.63 -13.12
CA LEU A 633 -24.48 -31.87 -12.46
C LEU A 633 -25.43 -33.05 -12.74
N VAL A 634 -26.67 -32.80 -13.18
CA VAL A 634 -27.67 -33.83 -13.47
C VAL A 634 -27.13 -34.95 -14.38
N PRO A 635 -26.44 -34.68 -15.50
CA PRO A 635 -25.93 -35.74 -16.36
C PRO A 635 -24.94 -36.68 -15.66
N ALA A 636 -24.07 -36.14 -14.79
CA ALA A 636 -23.12 -36.93 -14.01
C ALA A 636 -23.79 -37.76 -12.90
N LEU A 637 -24.91 -37.27 -12.37
CA LEU A 637 -25.72 -38.00 -11.38
C LEU A 637 -26.53 -39.12 -12.02
N LEU A 638 -27.02 -38.91 -13.24
CA LEU A 638 -27.74 -39.92 -14.02
C LEU A 638 -26.79 -41.03 -14.51
N SER A 639 -25.60 -40.69 -15.01
CA SER A 639 -24.59 -41.70 -15.38
C SER A 639 -24.13 -42.55 -14.20
N TYR A 640 -24.04 -41.95 -13.01
CA TYR A 640 -23.80 -42.70 -11.78
C TYR A 640 -24.94 -43.69 -11.49
N ASN A 641 -26.20 -43.27 -11.65
CA ASN A 641 -27.37 -44.10 -11.35
C ASN A 641 -27.57 -45.26 -12.35
N GLU A 642 -27.16 -45.09 -13.61
CA GLU A 642 -27.12 -46.19 -14.59
C GLU A 642 -26.12 -47.28 -14.19
N ASN A 643 -25.03 -46.91 -13.53
CA ASN A 643 -23.94 -47.82 -13.16
C ASN A 643 -24.07 -48.37 -11.72
N ALA A 644 -24.72 -47.64 -10.81
CA ALA A 644 -24.79 -47.97 -9.39
C ALA A 644 -26.09 -48.70 -9.02
N ASN A 645 -25.99 -50.01 -8.73
CA ASN A 645 -27.13 -50.83 -8.30
C ASN A 645 -27.23 -50.86 -6.76
N VAL A 646 -27.38 -49.68 -6.15
CA VAL A 646 -27.35 -49.47 -4.69
C VAL A 646 -28.75 -49.10 -4.18
N PRO A 647 -29.19 -49.57 -2.98
CA PRO A 647 -30.48 -49.18 -2.41
C PRO A 647 -30.65 -47.66 -2.31
N LEU A 648 -31.86 -47.15 -2.56
CA LEU A 648 -32.19 -45.71 -2.62
C LEU A 648 -31.61 -44.86 -1.46
N ASN A 649 -31.57 -45.40 -0.24
CA ASN A 649 -31.05 -44.70 0.94
C ASN A 649 -29.52 -44.50 0.94
N GLN A 650 -28.78 -45.33 0.21
CA GLN A 650 -27.32 -45.26 0.08
C GLN A 650 -26.90 -44.58 -1.24
N ASN A 651 -27.86 -44.27 -2.11
CA ASN A 651 -27.60 -43.60 -3.38
C ASN A 651 -27.18 -42.15 -3.13
N GLN A 652 -25.91 -41.84 -3.46
CA GLN A 652 -25.34 -40.52 -3.20
C GLN A 652 -25.95 -39.43 -4.10
N ALA A 653 -26.47 -39.79 -5.29
CA ALA A 653 -27.19 -38.85 -6.15
C ALA A 653 -28.50 -38.38 -5.51
N VAL A 654 -29.27 -39.31 -4.93
CA VAL A 654 -30.51 -39.00 -4.20
C VAL A 654 -30.21 -38.15 -2.96
N ARG A 655 -29.16 -38.49 -2.21
CA ARG A 655 -28.73 -37.70 -1.04
C ARG A 655 -28.39 -36.25 -1.41
N TYR A 656 -27.65 -36.05 -2.49
CA TYR A 656 -27.30 -34.71 -2.96
C TYR A 656 -28.52 -33.92 -3.46
N LEU A 657 -29.36 -34.55 -4.28
CA LEU A 657 -30.56 -33.89 -4.82
C LEU A 657 -31.57 -33.53 -3.72
N ASN A 658 -31.78 -34.40 -2.73
CA ASN A 658 -32.62 -34.09 -1.56
C ASN A 658 -32.06 -32.92 -0.74
N TYR A 659 -30.72 -32.85 -0.58
CA TYR A 659 -30.08 -31.71 0.05
C TYR A 659 -30.34 -30.41 -0.73
N VAL A 660 -30.16 -30.43 -2.05
CA VAL A 660 -30.43 -29.27 -2.92
C VAL A 660 -31.88 -28.80 -2.81
N VAL A 661 -32.85 -29.72 -2.81
CA VAL A 661 -34.27 -29.39 -2.69
C VAL A 661 -34.64 -28.84 -1.30
N THR A 662 -33.99 -29.32 -0.25
CA THR A 662 -34.28 -28.87 1.13
C THR A 662 -33.66 -27.52 1.45
N ASN A 663 -32.48 -27.23 0.89
CA ASN A 663 -31.66 -26.08 1.28
C ASN A 663 -31.81 -24.85 0.36
N ASN A 664 -32.22 -25.03 -0.90
CA ASN A 664 -32.38 -23.94 -1.85
C ASN A 664 -33.86 -23.63 -2.11
N PHE A 665 -34.24 -22.36 -2.03
CA PHE A 665 -35.63 -21.92 -2.26
C PHE A 665 -36.01 -21.87 -3.75
N GLU A 666 -35.02 -21.71 -4.64
CA GLU A 666 -35.22 -21.68 -6.09
C GLU A 666 -34.46 -22.85 -6.73
N VAL A 667 -35.17 -23.95 -7.00
CA VAL A 667 -34.61 -25.12 -7.67
C VAL A 667 -35.28 -25.28 -9.04
N PRO A 668 -34.51 -25.43 -10.13
CA PRO A 668 -35.09 -25.56 -11.46
C PRO A 668 -35.82 -26.90 -11.63
N ALA A 669 -36.90 -26.89 -12.42
CA ALA A 669 -37.75 -28.07 -12.66
C ALA A 669 -36.96 -29.30 -13.15
N SER A 670 -35.85 -29.11 -13.86
CA SER A 670 -34.97 -30.19 -14.32
C SER A 670 -34.38 -31.04 -13.18
N VAL A 671 -34.09 -30.42 -12.03
CA VAL A 671 -33.51 -31.09 -10.86
C VAL A 671 -34.58 -31.92 -10.16
N HIS A 672 -35.78 -31.37 -10.01
CA HIS A 672 -36.94 -32.12 -9.51
C HIS A 672 -37.28 -33.30 -10.44
N ASN A 673 -37.28 -33.07 -11.76
CA ASN A 673 -37.50 -34.11 -12.76
C ASN A 673 -36.42 -35.20 -12.71
N ALA A 674 -35.15 -34.85 -12.51
CA ALA A 674 -34.07 -35.82 -12.35
C ALA A 674 -34.20 -36.64 -11.07
N LEU A 675 -34.60 -36.02 -9.96
CA LEU A 675 -34.85 -36.71 -8.69
C LEU A 675 -36.03 -37.69 -8.83
N ILE A 676 -37.15 -37.23 -9.40
CA ILE A 676 -38.30 -38.09 -9.74
C ILE A 676 -37.85 -39.21 -10.68
N SER A 677 -36.97 -38.91 -11.63
CA SER A 677 -36.45 -39.91 -12.56
C SER A 677 -35.71 -41.03 -11.87
N ILE A 678 -34.80 -40.70 -10.95
CA ILE A 678 -34.01 -41.66 -10.19
C ILE A 678 -34.91 -42.47 -9.23
N MET A 679 -35.90 -41.82 -8.62
CA MET A 679 -36.81 -42.47 -7.67
C MET A 679 -37.84 -43.38 -8.35
N ALA A 680 -38.38 -42.97 -9.50
CA ALA A 680 -39.34 -43.77 -10.26
C ALA A 680 -38.68 -44.96 -10.96
N SER A 681 -37.44 -44.79 -11.46
CA SER A 681 -36.70 -45.84 -12.15
C SER A 681 -36.14 -46.92 -11.21
N HIS A 682 -36.03 -46.66 -9.91
CA HIS A 682 -35.51 -47.64 -8.96
C HIS A 682 -36.43 -48.87 -8.87
N PRO A 683 -35.92 -50.11 -8.88
CA PRO A 683 -36.73 -51.34 -8.84
C PRO A 683 -37.48 -51.63 -7.52
N SER A 684 -37.53 -50.72 -6.55
CA SER A 684 -38.12 -50.99 -5.23
C SER A 684 -39.65 -50.92 -5.28
N PRO A 685 -40.41 -51.86 -4.69
CA PRO A 685 -41.88 -51.83 -4.72
C PRO A 685 -42.50 -50.73 -3.84
N SER A 686 -41.76 -50.16 -2.89
CA SER A 686 -42.26 -49.11 -1.99
C SER A 686 -42.24 -47.72 -2.63
N GLU A 687 -43.42 -47.08 -2.74
CA GLU A 687 -43.59 -45.71 -3.26
C GLU A 687 -43.46 -44.61 -2.19
N THR A 688 -43.26 -44.98 -0.92
CA THR A 688 -43.32 -44.06 0.23
C THR A 688 -42.38 -42.86 0.14
N MET A 689 -41.17 -43.03 -0.40
CA MET A 689 -40.24 -41.91 -0.56
C MET A 689 -40.63 -40.97 -1.70
N LEU A 690 -41.13 -41.51 -2.80
CA LEU A 690 -41.61 -40.71 -3.94
C LEU A 690 -42.88 -39.95 -3.55
N LEU A 691 -43.81 -40.60 -2.86
CA LEU A 691 -45.02 -39.98 -2.32
C LEU A 691 -44.71 -38.89 -1.30
N GLY A 692 -43.87 -39.19 -0.30
CA GLY A 692 -43.48 -38.19 0.69
C GLY A 692 -42.80 -36.97 0.06
N TYR A 693 -42.05 -37.18 -1.02
CA TYR A 693 -41.51 -36.07 -1.81
C TYR A 693 -42.62 -35.29 -2.55
N LEU A 694 -43.52 -35.96 -3.25
CA LEU A 694 -44.61 -35.32 -4.00
C LEU A 694 -45.59 -34.56 -3.10
N GLU A 695 -45.87 -35.07 -1.90
CA GLU A 695 -46.71 -34.42 -0.88
C GLU A 695 -46.05 -33.18 -0.26
N SER A 696 -44.71 -33.16 -0.19
CA SER A 696 -43.96 -32.02 0.37
C SER A 696 -43.90 -30.81 -0.56
N GLN A 697 -44.28 -30.94 -1.84
CA GLN A 697 -44.18 -29.86 -2.81
C GLN A 697 -45.42 -28.94 -2.76
N PRO A 698 -45.24 -27.63 -2.93
CA PRO A 698 -46.37 -26.69 -3.01
C PRO A 698 -47.16 -26.85 -4.31
N THR A 699 -48.40 -26.33 -4.31
CA THR A 699 -49.25 -26.17 -5.51
C THR A 699 -49.16 -24.71 -6.00
N PRO A 700 -48.67 -24.41 -7.22
CA PRO A 700 -48.26 -25.29 -8.30
C PRO A 700 -46.90 -25.99 -8.08
N PRO A 701 -46.73 -27.23 -8.56
CA PRO A 701 -45.50 -27.99 -8.38
C PRO A 701 -44.32 -27.37 -9.15
N PHE A 702 -43.13 -27.45 -8.57
CA PHE A 702 -41.89 -27.02 -9.23
C PHE A 702 -41.35 -28.01 -10.27
N TYR A 703 -41.94 -29.20 -10.37
CA TYR A 703 -41.59 -30.22 -11.37
C TYR A 703 -42.56 -30.21 -12.56
N ASP A 704 -42.12 -30.77 -13.69
CA ASP A 704 -42.98 -30.97 -14.86
C ASP A 704 -43.91 -32.17 -14.60
N ALA A 705 -45.18 -31.88 -14.35
CA ALA A 705 -46.20 -32.89 -14.03
C ALA A 705 -46.43 -33.88 -15.19
N ASP A 706 -46.35 -33.44 -16.45
CA ASP A 706 -46.53 -34.32 -17.62
C ASP A 706 -45.33 -35.26 -17.79
N PHE A 707 -44.12 -34.78 -17.48
CA PHE A 707 -42.93 -35.63 -17.47
C PHE A 707 -42.98 -36.66 -16.33
N ALA A 708 -43.28 -36.23 -15.11
CA ALA A 708 -43.38 -37.12 -13.95
C ALA A 708 -44.45 -38.21 -14.16
N LEU A 709 -45.61 -37.84 -14.71
CA LEU A 709 -46.71 -38.75 -14.98
C LEU A 709 -46.35 -39.83 -16.00
N ARG A 710 -45.71 -39.45 -17.12
CA ARG A 710 -45.25 -40.42 -18.13
C ARG A 710 -44.31 -41.45 -17.52
N LEU A 711 -43.40 -41.00 -16.66
CA LEU A 711 -42.41 -41.87 -16.06
C LEU A 711 -43.01 -42.78 -14.97
N CYS A 712 -43.89 -42.25 -14.14
CA CYS A 712 -44.62 -43.05 -13.15
C CYS A 712 -45.50 -44.11 -13.82
N ILE A 713 -46.12 -43.82 -14.97
CA ILE A 713 -46.85 -44.83 -15.77
C ILE A 713 -45.88 -45.87 -16.34
N GLN A 714 -44.73 -45.46 -16.90
CA GLN A 714 -43.74 -46.38 -17.45
C GLN A 714 -43.22 -47.38 -16.40
N HIS A 715 -43.08 -46.95 -15.14
CA HIS A 715 -42.59 -47.76 -14.03
C HIS A 715 -43.70 -48.30 -13.11
N ASN A 716 -44.98 -48.23 -13.51
CA ASN A 716 -46.14 -48.72 -12.76
C ASN A 716 -46.24 -48.19 -11.30
N ARG A 717 -46.06 -46.88 -11.11
CA ARG A 717 -46.16 -46.20 -9.80
C ARG A 717 -47.54 -45.59 -9.56
N VAL A 718 -48.48 -46.40 -9.10
CA VAL A 718 -49.92 -46.10 -9.12
C VAL A 718 -50.29 -44.97 -8.13
N GLN A 719 -49.81 -45.05 -6.88
CA GLN A 719 -50.18 -44.08 -5.85
C GLN A 719 -49.64 -42.68 -6.21
N SER A 720 -48.41 -42.65 -6.72
CA SER A 720 -47.74 -41.44 -7.18
C SER A 720 -48.43 -40.82 -8.41
N CYS A 721 -48.87 -41.64 -9.37
CA CYS A 721 -49.65 -41.20 -10.53
C CYS A 721 -50.96 -40.51 -10.12
N VAL A 722 -51.71 -41.12 -9.20
CA VAL A 722 -52.99 -40.56 -8.75
C VAL A 722 -52.80 -39.24 -8.02
N HIS A 723 -51.73 -39.11 -7.23
CA HIS A 723 -51.38 -37.84 -6.61
C HIS A 723 -51.07 -36.75 -7.65
N ILE A 724 -50.29 -37.06 -8.69
CA ILE A 724 -49.96 -36.11 -9.77
C ILE A 724 -51.21 -35.71 -10.57
N TYR A 725 -52.10 -36.64 -10.92
CA TYR A 725 -53.37 -36.27 -11.57
C TYR A 725 -54.24 -35.37 -10.67
N SER A 726 -54.20 -35.58 -9.35
CA SER A 726 -54.90 -34.74 -8.38
C SER A 726 -54.32 -33.33 -8.32
N THR A 727 -53.00 -33.16 -8.41
CA THR A 727 -52.37 -31.84 -8.44
C THR A 727 -52.58 -31.11 -9.77
N MET A 728 -52.72 -31.83 -10.88
CA MET A 728 -53.08 -31.28 -12.20
C MET A 728 -54.57 -30.88 -12.33
N GLY A 729 -55.40 -31.17 -11.32
CA GLY A 729 -56.84 -30.93 -11.37
C GLY A 729 -57.62 -31.91 -12.26
N GLN A 730 -56.98 -32.98 -12.73
CA GLN A 730 -57.57 -34.03 -13.57
C GLN A 730 -58.09 -35.20 -12.72
N TYR A 731 -58.99 -34.88 -11.78
CA TYR A 731 -59.51 -35.83 -10.79
C TYR A 731 -60.26 -37.02 -11.42
N GLN A 732 -60.87 -36.84 -12.60
CA GLN A 732 -61.55 -37.94 -13.29
C GLN A 732 -60.57 -39.03 -13.72
N GLN A 733 -59.44 -38.64 -14.33
CA GLN A 733 -58.41 -39.59 -14.75
C GLN A 733 -57.70 -40.19 -13.54
N ALA A 734 -57.51 -39.40 -12.47
CA ALA A 734 -56.97 -39.87 -11.19
C ALA A 734 -57.80 -41.02 -10.59
N VAL A 735 -59.12 -40.83 -10.53
CA VAL A 735 -60.08 -41.82 -10.02
C VAL A 735 -60.16 -43.02 -10.94
N GLU A 736 -60.22 -42.83 -12.27
CA GLU A 736 -60.23 -43.93 -13.23
C GLU A 736 -58.97 -44.81 -13.12
N LEU A 737 -57.79 -44.21 -12.94
CA LEU A 737 -56.53 -44.96 -12.78
C LEU A 737 -56.44 -45.66 -11.41
N ALA A 738 -56.88 -45.02 -10.32
CA ALA A 738 -56.98 -45.67 -9.01
C ALA A 738 -57.94 -46.88 -9.05
N LEU A 739 -59.07 -46.72 -9.75
CA LEU A 739 -60.05 -47.78 -9.94
C LEU A 739 -59.54 -48.88 -10.88
N GLN A 740 -58.70 -48.60 -11.88
CA GLN A 740 -58.08 -49.64 -12.71
C GLN A 740 -57.10 -50.54 -11.95
N HIS A 741 -56.53 -50.04 -10.85
CA HIS A 741 -55.59 -50.76 -9.98
C HIS A 741 -56.21 -51.21 -8.65
N ASP A 742 -57.55 -51.19 -8.53
CA ASP A 742 -58.35 -51.66 -7.39
C ASP A 742 -58.16 -50.90 -6.06
N ASP A 743 -57.62 -49.67 -6.09
CA ASP A 743 -57.44 -48.82 -4.90
C ASP A 743 -58.67 -47.89 -4.65
N ILE A 744 -59.76 -48.44 -4.11
CA ILE A 744 -61.03 -47.73 -3.87
C ILE A 744 -60.90 -46.62 -2.81
N ASP A 745 -60.11 -46.85 -1.77
CA ASP A 745 -59.94 -45.88 -0.69
C ASP A 745 -59.17 -44.64 -1.14
N LEU A 746 -58.18 -44.83 -2.02
CA LEU A 746 -57.41 -43.75 -2.61
C LEU A 746 -58.27 -42.93 -3.59
N ALA A 747 -59.14 -43.58 -4.37
CA ALA A 747 -60.14 -42.91 -5.19
C ALA A 747 -61.10 -42.04 -4.36
N ALA A 748 -61.52 -42.51 -3.18
CA ALA A 748 -62.38 -41.75 -2.27
C ALA A 748 -61.66 -40.51 -1.69
N ILE A 749 -60.40 -40.65 -1.26
CA ILE A 749 -59.59 -39.53 -0.76
C ILE A 749 -59.44 -38.43 -1.82
N VAL A 750 -59.23 -38.81 -3.08
CA VAL A 750 -59.12 -37.86 -4.20
C VAL A 750 -60.44 -37.16 -4.49
N ALA A 751 -61.56 -37.89 -4.42
CA ALA A 751 -62.88 -37.34 -4.65
C ALA A 751 -63.33 -36.36 -3.53
N ASP A 752 -62.88 -36.57 -2.30
CA ASP A 752 -63.17 -35.67 -1.16
C ASP A 752 -62.30 -34.41 -1.14
N ARG A 753 -61.10 -34.44 -1.74
CA ARG A 753 -60.19 -33.28 -1.81
C ARG A 753 -60.74 -32.10 -2.64
N LEU A 754 -61.77 -32.32 -3.46
CA LEU A 754 -62.42 -31.29 -4.29
C LEU A 754 -63.37 -30.42 -3.46
N GLU A 755 -62.84 -29.37 -2.83
CA GLU A 755 -63.65 -28.33 -2.19
C GLU A 755 -64.03 -27.24 -3.22
N GLY A 756 -65.32 -27.10 -3.52
CA GLY A 756 -65.86 -25.98 -4.31
C GLY A 756 -66.48 -26.33 -5.68
N ASN A 757 -66.36 -27.56 -6.19
CA ASN A 757 -66.97 -27.96 -7.47
C ASN A 757 -67.88 -29.19 -7.33
N ASP A 758 -69.03 -28.98 -6.70
CA ASP A 758 -70.00 -30.01 -6.33
C ASP A 758 -70.45 -30.87 -7.51
N LYS A 759 -70.51 -30.31 -8.73
CA LYS A 759 -70.87 -31.04 -9.96
C LYS A 759 -69.84 -32.10 -10.34
N VAL A 760 -68.56 -31.78 -10.23
CA VAL A 760 -67.46 -32.72 -10.57
C VAL A 760 -67.33 -33.75 -9.47
N ARG A 761 -67.39 -33.34 -8.20
CA ARG A 761 -67.39 -34.25 -7.05
C ARG A 761 -68.53 -35.26 -7.13
N LYS A 762 -69.76 -34.82 -7.44
CA LYS A 762 -70.91 -35.70 -7.68
C LYS A 762 -70.66 -36.71 -8.80
N ARG A 763 -70.06 -36.29 -9.92
CA ARG A 763 -69.73 -37.18 -11.04
C ARG A 763 -68.67 -38.22 -10.68
N LEU A 764 -67.64 -37.85 -9.93
CA LEU A 764 -66.58 -38.77 -9.48
C LEU A 764 -67.13 -39.79 -8.48
N TRP A 765 -67.96 -39.34 -7.56
CA TRP A 765 -68.62 -40.22 -6.61
C TRP A 765 -69.63 -41.16 -7.26
N LEU A 766 -70.29 -40.76 -8.35
CA LEU A 766 -71.07 -41.68 -9.18
C LEU A 766 -70.20 -42.76 -9.85
N LEU A 767 -68.99 -42.43 -10.32
CA LEU A 767 -68.05 -43.40 -10.90
C LEU A 767 -67.52 -44.38 -9.83
N ILE A 768 -67.20 -43.87 -8.64
CA ILE A 768 -66.80 -44.70 -7.49
C ILE A 768 -67.97 -45.58 -7.03
N ALA A 769 -69.18 -45.02 -6.97
CA ALA A 769 -70.41 -45.75 -6.64
C ALA A 769 -70.70 -46.86 -7.66
N GLU A 770 -70.54 -46.59 -8.95
CA GLU A 770 -70.75 -47.58 -10.01
C GLU A 770 -69.81 -48.78 -9.84
N LYS A 771 -68.51 -48.56 -9.61
CA LYS A 771 -67.57 -49.67 -9.38
C LYS A 771 -67.83 -50.37 -8.05
N LYS A 772 -68.09 -49.61 -6.98
CA LYS A 772 -68.36 -50.17 -5.65
C LYS A 772 -69.66 -50.97 -5.59
N ILE A 773 -70.71 -50.58 -6.32
CA ILE A 773 -71.97 -51.35 -6.42
C ILE A 773 -71.78 -52.62 -7.25
N LYS A 774 -70.87 -52.60 -8.25
CA LYS A 774 -70.51 -53.81 -9.02
C LYS A 774 -69.63 -54.79 -8.23
N GLU A 775 -68.78 -54.31 -7.31
CA GLU A 775 -67.88 -55.14 -6.50
C GLU A 775 -68.45 -55.55 -5.13
N ALA A 776 -69.29 -54.72 -4.49
CA ALA A 776 -69.79 -54.99 -3.14
C ALA A 776 -70.92 -56.04 -3.12
N ALA A 777 -70.79 -57.03 -2.24
CA ALA A 777 -71.79 -58.08 -2.05
C ALA A 777 -73.02 -57.62 -1.23
N THR A 778 -72.93 -56.50 -0.49
CA THR A 778 -73.98 -56.03 0.43
C THR A 778 -74.33 -54.55 0.24
N ILE A 779 -75.61 -54.26 -0.04
CA ILE A 779 -76.14 -52.90 -0.31
C ILE A 779 -75.92 -51.94 0.88
N LYS A 780 -75.98 -52.46 2.13
CA LYS A 780 -75.76 -51.66 3.35
C LYS A 780 -74.34 -51.11 3.46
N GLU A 781 -73.33 -51.84 3.00
CA GLU A 781 -71.93 -51.37 3.00
C GLU A 781 -71.72 -50.26 1.96
N ALA A 782 -72.36 -50.40 0.79
CA ALA A 782 -72.38 -49.35 -0.23
C ALA A 782 -73.08 -48.09 0.29
N ILE A 783 -74.27 -48.20 0.89
CA ILE A 783 -74.99 -47.05 1.48
C ILE A 783 -74.18 -46.40 2.61
N SER A 784 -73.54 -47.18 3.48
CA SER A 784 -72.70 -46.63 4.57
C SER A 784 -71.49 -45.85 4.05
N PHE A 785 -70.90 -46.29 2.94
CA PHE A 785 -69.80 -45.59 2.30
C PHE A 785 -70.26 -44.35 1.52
N LEU A 786 -71.48 -44.40 0.96
CA LEU A 786 -72.09 -43.29 0.25
C LEU A 786 -72.60 -42.19 1.19
N LYS A 787 -72.93 -42.51 2.45
CA LYS A 787 -73.17 -41.52 3.52
C LYS A 787 -71.98 -40.61 3.82
N ARG A 788 -70.77 -40.94 3.34
CA ARG A 788 -69.62 -40.03 3.41
C ARG A 788 -69.77 -38.81 2.47
N CYS A 789 -70.73 -38.85 1.54
CA CYS A 789 -71.02 -37.76 0.62
C CYS A 789 -72.29 -37.01 0.98
N GLU A 790 -72.16 -35.70 1.19
CA GLU A 790 -73.29 -34.79 1.43
C GLU A 790 -74.04 -34.40 0.14
N LEU A 791 -73.43 -34.63 -1.04
CA LEU A 791 -73.90 -34.09 -2.33
C LEU A 791 -74.73 -35.06 -3.18
N LEU A 792 -74.74 -36.35 -2.84
CA LEU A 792 -75.47 -37.36 -3.59
C LEU A 792 -76.87 -37.51 -3.00
N LYS A 793 -77.90 -37.25 -3.82
CA LYS A 793 -79.28 -37.58 -3.46
C LYS A 793 -79.58 -39.02 -3.87
N ILE A 794 -80.49 -39.66 -3.14
CA ILE A 794 -80.94 -41.03 -3.46
C ILE A 794 -81.48 -41.11 -4.90
N GLU A 795 -82.12 -40.03 -5.38
CA GLU A 795 -82.62 -39.90 -6.76
C GLU A 795 -81.55 -40.22 -7.82
N ASP A 796 -80.29 -39.86 -7.58
CA ASP A 796 -79.21 -40.06 -8.53
C ASP A 796 -78.64 -41.49 -8.52
N LEU A 797 -78.92 -42.26 -7.47
CA LEU A 797 -78.40 -43.62 -7.27
C LEU A 797 -79.38 -44.70 -7.74
N ILE A 798 -80.69 -44.40 -7.77
CA ILE A 798 -81.76 -45.31 -8.22
C ILE A 798 -81.47 -45.97 -9.59
N PRO A 799 -80.94 -45.26 -10.61
CA PRO A 799 -80.70 -45.87 -11.92
C PRO A 799 -79.60 -46.95 -11.95
N PHE A 800 -78.71 -46.97 -10.96
CA PHE A 800 -77.56 -47.88 -10.91
C PHE A 800 -77.83 -49.15 -10.09
N PHE A 801 -78.97 -49.21 -9.39
CA PHE A 801 -79.38 -50.41 -8.68
C PHE A 801 -80.08 -51.40 -9.63
N PRO A 802 -79.88 -52.71 -9.45
CA PRO A 802 -80.64 -53.71 -10.20
C PRO A 802 -82.14 -53.61 -9.88
N ASP A 803 -83.02 -53.89 -10.85
CA ASP A 803 -84.48 -53.68 -10.78
C ASP A 803 -85.24 -54.35 -9.59
N PHE A 804 -84.56 -55.15 -8.76
CA PHE A 804 -85.13 -55.96 -7.68
C PHE A 804 -84.68 -55.54 -6.26
N VAL A 805 -84.46 -54.24 -6.00
CA VAL A 805 -84.16 -53.76 -4.63
C VAL A 805 -85.45 -53.49 -3.84
N VAL A 806 -85.44 -53.89 -2.55
CA VAL A 806 -86.57 -53.73 -1.63
C VAL A 806 -86.64 -52.29 -1.12
N ILE A 807 -87.78 -51.62 -1.31
CA ILE A 807 -88.01 -50.21 -0.95
C ILE A 807 -87.89 -49.96 0.56
N ASP A 808 -88.06 -50.98 1.41
CA ASP A 808 -87.91 -50.86 2.86
C ASP A 808 -86.52 -50.39 3.29
N ASP A 809 -85.48 -50.65 2.49
CA ASP A 809 -84.12 -50.19 2.79
C ASP A 809 -83.95 -48.66 2.62
N PHE A 810 -84.91 -47.94 2.00
CA PHE A 810 -84.82 -46.50 1.67
C PHE A 810 -85.86 -45.60 2.37
N LYS A 811 -86.76 -46.18 3.18
CA LYS A 811 -87.93 -45.46 3.73
C LYS A 811 -87.55 -44.22 4.54
N GLU A 812 -86.53 -44.31 5.37
CA GLU A 812 -86.12 -43.21 6.26
C GLU A 812 -85.58 -42.03 5.45
N GLU A 813 -84.80 -42.31 4.40
CA GLU A 813 -84.13 -41.28 3.63
C GLU A 813 -85.09 -40.49 2.71
N ILE A 814 -86.19 -41.11 2.27
CA ILE A 814 -87.24 -40.42 1.49
C ILE A 814 -88.01 -39.41 2.36
N CYS A 815 -88.21 -39.71 3.64
CA CYS A 815 -88.95 -38.84 4.55
C CYS A 815 -88.19 -37.53 4.85
N GLU A 816 -86.87 -37.59 5.07
CA GLU A 816 -86.05 -36.40 5.31
C GLU A 816 -86.03 -35.43 4.12
N ALA A 817 -85.91 -35.95 2.90
CA ALA A 817 -85.88 -35.11 1.70
C ALA A 817 -87.18 -34.29 1.49
N LEU A 818 -88.33 -34.86 1.86
CA LEU A 818 -89.63 -34.17 1.75
C LEU A 818 -89.78 -33.00 2.72
N GLU A 819 -89.20 -33.11 3.93
CA GLU A 819 -89.25 -32.05 4.93
C GLU A 819 -88.39 -30.84 4.52
N GLU A 820 -87.25 -31.08 3.86
CA GLU A 820 -86.34 -30.03 3.42
C GLU A 820 -86.95 -29.13 2.32
N TYR A 821 -87.60 -29.73 1.32
CA TYR A 821 -88.29 -28.96 0.26
C TYR A 821 -89.37 -28.03 0.81
N SER A 822 -90.06 -28.46 1.87
CA SER A 822 -91.12 -27.65 2.50
C SER A 822 -90.57 -26.36 3.11
N ARG A 823 -89.40 -26.41 3.76
CA ARG A 823 -88.76 -25.24 4.38
C ARG A 823 -88.24 -24.23 3.36
N HIS A 824 -87.72 -24.71 2.22
CA HIS A 824 -87.17 -23.83 1.19
C HIS A 824 -88.23 -22.90 0.57
N ILE A 825 -89.46 -23.39 0.42
CA ILE A 825 -90.58 -22.62 -0.13
C ILE A 825 -90.96 -21.43 0.76
N ASP A 826 -90.86 -21.58 2.08
CA ASP A 826 -91.22 -20.51 3.02
C ASP A 826 -90.17 -19.38 3.05
N ASN A 827 -88.88 -19.71 2.93
CA ASN A 827 -87.82 -18.70 2.86
C ASN A 827 -87.93 -17.80 1.62
N LEU A 828 -88.22 -18.39 0.46
CA LEU A 828 -88.39 -17.64 -0.79
C LEU A 828 -89.52 -16.61 -0.73
N LYS A 829 -90.59 -16.89 0.02
CA LYS A 829 -91.67 -15.92 0.23
C LYS A 829 -91.20 -14.71 1.04
N GLN A 830 -90.40 -14.91 2.08
CA GLN A 830 -89.87 -13.80 2.90
C GLN A 830 -88.95 -12.86 2.11
N GLU A 831 -88.09 -13.41 1.23
CA GLU A 831 -87.20 -12.58 0.40
C GLU A 831 -87.96 -11.66 -0.57
N MET A 832 -89.11 -12.13 -1.05
CA MET A 832 -89.94 -11.39 -1.99
C MET A 832 -90.54 -10.13 -1.34
N ASP A 833 -90.99 -10.23 -0.08
CA ASP A 833 -91.58 -9.11 0.66
C ASP A 833 -90.53 -8.03 1.01
N LEU A 834 -89.32 -8.44 1.41
CA LEU A 834 -88.22 -7.53 1.71
C LEU A 834 -87.79 -6.70 0.49
N SER A 835 -87.74 -7.34 -0.68
CA SER A 835 -87.38 -6.68 -1.94
C SER A 835 -88.40 -5.60 -2.33
N GLN A 836 -89.67 -5.78 -1.99
CA GLN A 836 -90.71 -4.81 -2.30
C GLN A 836 -90.59 -3.54 -1.43
N HIS A 837 -90.30 -3.69 -0.13
CA HIS A 837 -90.10 -2.56 0.77
C HIS A 837 -88.92 -1.68 0.39
N THR A 838 -87.80 -2.27 -0.02
CA THR A 838 -86.61 -1.50 -0.42
C THR A 838 -86.87 -0.64 -1.68
N ALA A 839 -87.64 -1.15 -2.64
CA ALA A 839 -87.99 -0.41 -3.84
C ALA A 839 -88.85 0.84 -3.58
N GLU A 840 -89.71 0.83 -2.55
CA GLU A 840 -90.51 2.00 -2.16
C GLU A 840 -89.65 3.10 -1.52
N GLN A 841 -88.69 2.71 -0.68
CA GLN A 841 -87.78 3.65 -0.03
C GLN A 841 -86.87 4.38 -1.04
N ILE A 842 -86.35 3.67 -2.04
CA ILE A 842 -85.54 4.27 -3.11
C ILE A 842 -86.34 5.33 -3.88
N LYS A 843 -87.62 5.08 -4.17
CA LYS A 843 -88.48 6.06 -4.86
C LYS A 843 -88.67 7.34 -4.05
N ALA A 844 -88.78 7.23 -2.72
CA ALA A 844 -88.89 8.39 -1.84
C ALA A 844 -87.61 9.23 -1.80
N GLU A 845 -86.44 8.58 -1.80
CA GLU A 845 -85.15 9.28 -1.83
C GLU A 845 -84.91 10.03 -3.15
N ILE A 846 -85.30 9.45 -4.30
CA ILE A 846 -85.20 10.11 -5.60
C ILE A 846 -86.02 11.42 -5.62
N ALA A 847 -87.25 11.40 -5.10
CA ALA A 847 -88.09 12.60 -5.04
C ALA A 847 -87.48 13.71 -4.15
N ALA A 848 -86.71 13.34 -3.11
CA ALA A 848 -86.02 14.30 -2.25
C ALA A 848 -84.78 14.93 -2.91
N LEU A 849 -84.14 14.25 -3.87
CA LEU A 849 -82.94 14.75 -4.56
C LEU A 849 -83.26 15.91 -5.52
N ASP A 850 -84.43 15.93 -6.15
CA ASP A 850 -84.85 16.96 -7.10
C ASP A 850 -84.96 18.39 -6.50
N HIS A 851 -85.01 18.51 -5.17
CA HIS A 851 -85.18 19.80 -4.47
C HIS A 851 -83.89 20.38 -3.86
N ARG A 852 -82.71 19.78 -4.12
CA ARG A 852 -81.43 20.30 -3.61
C ARG A 852 -80.84 21.38 -4.51
N TYR A 853 -80.46 22.51 -3.92
CA TYR A 853 -79.68 23.58 -4.57
C TYR A 853 -78.27 23.64 -3.97
N ALA A 854 -77.27 24.00 -4.78
CA ALA A 854 -75.90 24.28 -4.34
C ALA A 854 -75.65 25.79 -4.42
N ILE A 855 -75.09 26.39 -3.37
CA ILE A 855 -74.72 27.81 -3.33
C ILE A 855 -73.24 27.90 -3.74
N VAL A 856 -72.92 28.76 -4.71
CA VAL A 856 -71.54 29.02 -5.19
C VAL A 856 -71.17 30.45 -4.82
N GLU A 857 -70.11 30.63 -4.05
CA GLU A 857 -69.64 31.97 -3.67
C GLU A 857 -68.77 32.62 -4.76
N ALA A 858 -68.78 33.96 -4.86
CA ALA A 858 -68.13 34.72 -5.94
C ALA A 858 -66.59 34.55 -6.04
N GLY A 859 -65.95 33.98 -5.00
CA GLY A 859 -64.52 33.70 -4.94
C GLY A 859 -64.13 32.25 -5.22
N GLU A 860 -65.08 31.34 -5.47
CA GLU A 860 -64.78 29.93 -5.70
C GLU A 860 -63.93 29.72 -6.95
N ARG A 861 -62.95 28.84 -6.82
CA ARG A 861 -61.93 28.56 -7.83
C ARG A 861 -62.14 27.17 -8.42
N CYS A 862 -61.86 27.04 -9.72
CA CYS A 862 -61.85 25.74 -10.34
C CYS A 862 -60.70 24.91 -9.74
N TRP A 863 -60.98 23.69 -9.30
CA TRP A 863 -59.97 22.81 -8.69
C TRP A 863 -58.86 22.35 -9.65
N ILE A 864 -59.02 22.54 -10.95
CA ILE A 864 -58.02 22.15 -11.96
C ILE A 864 -57.14 23.35 -12.36
N CYS A 865 -57.75 24.50 -12.73
CA CYS A 865 -56.98 25.65 -13.23
C CYS A 865 -56.80 26.76 -12.20
N THR A 866 -57.41 26.65 -11.01
CA THR A 866 -57.37 27.63 -9.91
C THR A 866 -57.90 29.04 -10.22
N LEU A 867 -58.43 29.27 -11.42
CA LEU A 867 -59.10 30.51 -11.82
C LEU A 867 -60.54 30.57 -11.27
N PRO A 868 -61.11 31.77 -11.05
CA PRO A 868 -62.49 31.93 -10.58
C PRO A 868 -63.50 31.21 -11.48
N VAL A 869 -64.39 30.42 -10.87
CA VAL A 869 -65.32 29.53 -11.57
C VAL A 869 -66.30 30.30 -12.46
N LEU A 870 -66.80 31.44 -11.98
CA LEU A 870 -67.76 32.32 -12.68
C LEU A 870 -67.26 32.93 -13.99
N SER A 871 -65.97 32.79 -14.33
CA SER A 871 -65.42 33.32 -15.57
C SER A 871 -65.82 32.53 -16.82
N ARG A 872 -66.26 31.27 -16.67
CA ARG A 872 -66.65 30.37 -17.78
C ARG A 872 -67.83 29.49 -17.36
N GLN A 873 -68.39 28.72 -18.30
CA GLN A 873 -69.35 27.66 -17.97
C GLN A 873 -68.71 26.66 -17.00
N PHE A 874 -69.46 26.27 -15.98
CA PHE A 874 -68.95 25.44 -14.89
C PHE A 874 -69.95 24.40 -14.42
N PHE A 875 -69.41 23.32 -13.85
CA PHE A 875 -70.15 22.26 -13.20
C PHE A 875 -69.88 22.31 -11.70
N VAL A 876 -70.94 22.13 -10.91
CA VAL A 876 -70.85 21.94 -9.46
C VAL A 876 -71.43 20.59 -9.14
N PHE A 877 -70.61 19.73 -8.54
CA PHE A 877 -71.06 18.42 -8.11
C PHE A 877 -71.70 18.49 -6.72
N PRO A 878 -72.56 17.52 -6.33
CA PRO A 878 -73.13 17.43 -4.99
C PRO A 878 -72.08 17.39 -3.85
N CYS A 879 -70.83 17.02 -4.16
CA CYS A 879 -69.69 17.09 -3.25
C CYS A 879 -69.07 18.50 -3.12
N GLN A 880 -69.72 19.55 -3.64
CA GLN A 880 -69.30 20.95 -3.63
C GLN A 880 -68.04 21.27 -4.45
N HIS A 881 -67.49 20.31 -5.21
CA HIS A 881 -66.41 20.58 -6.14
C HIS A 881 -66.92 21.28 -7.39
N ALA A 882 -66.32 22.43 -7.70
CA ALA A 882 -66.63 23.25 -8.87
C ALA A 882 -65.51 23.18 -9.93
N PHE A 883 -65.88 22.99 -11.19
CA PHE A 883 -64.94 22.89 -12.31
C PHE A 883 -65.44 23.69 -13.52
N HIS A 884 -64.54 24.29 -14.30
CA HIS A 884 -64.89 24.76 -15.64
C HIS A 884 -65.19 23.59 -16.57
N SER A 885 -66.15 23.74 -17.48
CA SER A 885 -66.52 22.71 -18.46
C SER A 885 -65.31 22.25 -19.30
N ASP A 886 -64.46 23.19 -19.73
CA ASP A 886 -63.23 22.90 -20.48
C ASP A 886 -62.23 22.06 -19.67
N CYS A 887 -62.05 22.39 -18.39
CA CYS A 887 -61.10 21.72 -17.51
C CYS A 887 -61.55 20.30 -17.19
N LEU A 888 -62.85 20.14 -16.90
CA LEU A 888 -63.45 18.84 -16.63
C LEU A 888 -63.41 17.95 -17.89
N GLY A 889 -63.76 18.50 -19.06
CA GLY A 889 -63.74 17.77 -20.32
C GLY A 889 -62.35 17.25 -20.69
N LYS A 890 -61.29 18.04 -20.47
CA LYS A 890 -59.90 17.59 -20.69
C LYS A 890 -59.51 16.42 -19.77
N ARG A 891 -59.80 16.53 -18.47
CA ARG A 891 -59.40 15.51 -17.49
C ARG A 891 -60.19 14.20 -17.64
N VAL A 892 -61.45 14.28 -18.04
CA VAL A 892 -62.25 13.09 -18.41
C VAL A 892 -61.69 12.44 -19.68
N LEU A 893 -61.28 13.23 -20.68
CA LEU A 893 -60.67 12.69 -21.92
C LEU A 893 -59.34 11.96 -21.71
N GLU A 894 -58.56 12.35 -20.69
CA GLU A 894 -57.26 11.73 -20.38
C GLU A 894 -57.43 10.32 -19.77
N SER A 895 -58.43 10.13 -18.91
CA SER A 895 -58.60 8.89 -18.14
C SER A 895 -59.75 7.97 -18.60
N SER A 896 -60.58 8.43 -19.54
CA SER A 896 -61.66 7.61 -20.10
C SER A 896 -61.14 6.47 -20.97
N GLY A 897 -61.76 5.28 -20.83
CA GLY A 897 -61.53 4.14 -21.74
C GLY A 897 -61.81 4.47 -23.21
N SER A 898 -61.18 3.73 -24.13
CA SER A 898 -61.12 4.02 -25.57
C SER A 898 -62.48 4.30 -26.23
N SER A 899 -63.54 3.59 -25.82
CA SER A 899 -64.90 3.76 -26.33
C SER A 899 -65.57 5.06 -25.87
N LYS A 900 -65.49 5.41 -24.58
CA LYS A 900 -66.02 6.69 -24.05
C LYS A 900 -65.22 7.87 -24.62
N ARG A 901 -63.89 7.73 -24.73
CA ARG A 901 -63.01 8.76 -25.33
C ARG A 901 -63.31 9.04 -26.79
N LYS A 902 -63.59 7.99 -27.58
CA LYS A 902 -63.99 8.15 -28.99
C LYS A 902 -65.33 8.86 -29.12
N ARG A 903 -66.33 8.45 -28.31
CA ARG A 903 -67.66 9.07 -28.33
C ARG A 903 -67.66 10.52 -27.87
N ILE A 904 -66.86 10.89 -26.86
CA ILE A 904 -66.70 12.29 -26.44
C ILE A 904 -66.02 13.12 -27.54
N LYS A 905 -64.99 12.59 -28.22
CA LYS A 905 -64.35 13.27 -29.35
C LYS A 905 -65.31 13.45 -30.54
N ASP A 906 -66.10 12.43 -30.86
CA ASP A 906 -67.08 12.47 -31.95
C ASP A 906 -68.15 13.54 -31.66
N LEU A 907 -68.68 13.58 -30.42
CA LEU A 907 -69.63 14.61 -29.96
C LEU A 907 -68.99 16.02 -29.96
N GLN A 908 -67.73 16.16 -29.53
CA GLN A 908 -67.02 17.44 -29.60
C GLN A 908 -66.78 17.91 -31.05
N THR A 909 -66.48 16.99 -31.98
CA THR A 909 -66.34 17.36 -33.40
C THR A 909 -67.67 17.73 -34.03
N GLU A 910 -68.77 17.03 -33.70
CA GLU A 910 -70.10 17.39 -34.21
C GLU A 910 -70.60 18.73 -33.65
N VAL A 911 -70.30 19.04 -32.39
CA VAL A 911 -70.63 20.33 -31.77
C VAL A 911 -69.78 21.48 -32.34
N ASN A 912 -68.49 21.24 -32.64
CA ASN A 912 -67.57 22.24 -33.19
C ASN A 912 -67.72 22.45 -34.71
N GLN A 913 -68.14 21.44 -35.47
CA GLN A 913 -68.31 21.53 -36.94
C GLN A 913 -69.58 22.29 -37.36
N GLY A 914 -70.44 22.72 -36.42
CA GLY A 914 -71.52 23.68 -36.70
C GLY A 914 -72.63 23.19 -37.65
N LEU A 915 -72.69 21.89 -37.95
CA LEU A 915 -73.64 21.30 -38.92
C LEU A 915 -75.05 21.02 -38.33
N SER A 916 -75.27 21.26 -37.04
CA SER A 916 -76.58 21.08 -36.39
C SER A 916 -77.09 22.41 -35.78
N VAL A 917 -78.29 22.84 -36.19
CA VAL A 917 -78.91 24.10 -35.72
C VAL A 917 -79.95 23.84 -34.63
N GLY A 918 -79.86 24.61 -33.54
CA GLY A 918 -80.90 24.75 -32.51
C GLY A 918 -81.08 23.55 -31.59
N VAL A 919 -82.13 22.76 -31.83
CA VAL A 919 -82.62 21.73 -30.88
C VAL A 919 -81.72 20.49 -30.84
N GLN A 920 -81.17 20.09 -31.98
CA GLN A 920 -80.24 18.95 -32.04
C GLN A 920 -78.91 19.28 -31.35
N ARG A 921 -78.41 20.52 -31.52
CA ARG A 921 -77.21 20.99 -30.83
C ARG A 921 -77.39 20.99 -29.31
N GLN A 922 -78.55 21.41 -28.81
CA GLN A 922 -78.85 21.36 -27.37
C GLN A 922 -78.91 19.93 -26.82
N LYS A 923 -79.47 18.97 -27.58
CA LYS A 923 -79.46 17.55 -27.18
C LYS A 923 -78.06 16.96 -27.14
N LEU A 924 -77.24 17.27 -28.15
CA LEU A 924 -75.85 16.82 -28.21
C LEU A 924 -74.99 17.45 -27.11
N VAL A 925 -75.22 18.73 -26.78
CA VAL A 925 -74.59 19.39 -25.64
C VAL A 925 -75.05 18.77 -24.33
N ALA A 926 -76.34 18.45 -24.17
CA ALA A 926 -76.83 17.77 -22.96
C ALA A 926 -76.30 16.33 -22.81
N GLU A 927 -76.13 15.58 -23.91
CA GLU A 927 -75.50 14.25 -23.90
C GLU A 927 -73.99 14.36 -23.58
N LEU A 928 -73.31 15.36 -24.15
CA LEU A 928 -71.91 15.66 -23.82
C LEU A 928 -71.75 16.02 -22.34
N ASP A 929 -72.59 16.94 -21.84
CA ASP A 929 -72.57 17.38 -20.44
C ASP A 929 -72.92 16.22 -19.50
N GLY A 930 -73.87 15.35 -19.86
CA GLY A 930 -74.22 14.16 -19.08
C GLY A 930 -73.08 13.13 -18.99
N LEU A 931 -72.32 12.94 -20.07
CA LEU A 931 -71.15 12.05 -20.07
C LEU A 931 -69.96 12.64 -19.30
N VAL A 932 -69.78 13.96 -19.36
CA VAL A 932 -68.68 14.66 -18.67
C VAL A 932 -68.99 14.85 -17.18
N ALA A 933 -70.25 14.99 -16.79
CA ALA A 933 -70.70 15.22 -15.42
C ALA A 933 -71.24 13.95 -14.71
N GLU A 934 -71.00 12.75 -15.25
CA GLU A 934 -71.49 11.47 -14.69
C GLU A 934 -70.96 11.23 -13.26
N GLN A 935 -69.70 11.56 -13.00
CA GLN A 935 -69.06 11.45 -11.69
C GLN A 935 -68.07 12.59 -11.45
N CYS A 936 -67.88 12.98 -10.19
CA CYS A 936 -66.82 13.91 -9.81
C CYS A 936 -65.44 13.23 -10.02
N VAL A 937 -64.56 13.88 -10.78
CA VAL A 937 -63.20 13.37 -11.07
C VAL A 937 -62.36 13.12 -9.81
N LEU A 938 -62.60 13.87 -8.72
CA LEU A 938 -61.83 13.75 -7.48
C LEU A 938 -62.42 12.73 -6.48
N CYS A 939 -63.75 12.56 -6.46
CA CYS A 939 -64.42 11.72 -5.45
C CYS A 939 -65.01 10.43 -6.01
N GLY A 940 -65.11 10.31 -7.34
CA GLY A 940 -65.63 9.12 -8.00
C GLY A 940 -64.54 8.08 -8.25
N ASP A 941 -64.89 7.06 -9.03
CA ASP A 941 -64.02 5.92 -9.36
C ASP A 941 -62.70 6.36 -10.01
N LEU A 942 -62.71 7.52 -10.68
CA LEU A 942 -61.53 8.09 -11.28
C LEU A 942 -60.49 8.54 -10.25
N GLY A 943 -60.91 9.12 -9.12
CA GLY A 943 -59.98 9.49 -8.03
C GLY A 943 -59.34 8.25 -7.39
N ILE A 944 -60.10 7.15 -7.29
CA ILE A 944 -59.59 5.89 -6.74
C ILE A 944 -58.53 5.28 -7.66
N LYS A 945 -58.76 5.29 -8.97
CA LYS A 945 -57.79 4.77 -9.96
C LYS A 945 -56.47 5.55 -10.00
N GLN A 946 -56.49 6.83 -9.65
CA GLN A 946 -55.27 7.65 -9.57
C GLN A 946 -54.36 7.27 -8.40
N ILE A 947 -54.86 6.52 -7.40
CA ILE A 947 -54.02 6.03 -6.29
C ILE A 947 -53.00 5.00 -6.80
N ASP A 948 -53.35 4.25 -7.85
CA ASP A 948 -52.50 3.21 -8.42
C ASP A 948 -51.50 3.75 -9.48
N GLU A 949 -51.60 5.03 -9.86
CA GLU A 949 -50.67 5.65 -10.82
C GLU A 949 -49.38 6.11 -10.11
N PRO A 950 -48.18 5.77 -10.64
CA PRO A 950 -46.92 6.17 -10.03
C PRO A 950 -46.73 7.70 -10.11
N PHE A 951 -46.31 8.30 -8.99
CA PHE A 951 -46.08 9.75 -8.86
C PHE A 951 -45.06 10.33 -9.87
N ILE A 952 -44.20 9.49 -10.45
CA ILE A 952 -43.19 9.88 -11.44
C ILE A 952 -43.42 8.99 -12.66
N HIS A 953 -43.57 9.60 -13.84
CA HIS A 953 -43.65 8.87 -15.10
C HIS A 953 -42.26 8.80 -15.74
N GLU A 954 -41.99 7.79 -16.60
CA GLU A 954 -40.66 7.51 -17.17
C GLU A 954 -40.04 8.66 -18.01
N GLY A 955 -40.79 9.74 -18.27
CA GLY A 955 -40.34 10.93 -18.98
C GLY A 955 -40.22 12.21 -18.13
N ASP A 956 -40.47 12.14 -16.82
CA ASP A 956 -40.34 13.29 -15.92
C ASP A 956 -38.90 13.46 -15.45
N ASP A 957 -38.44 14.70 -15.45
CA ASP A 957 -37.07 15.06 -15.06
C ASP A 957 -36.91 14.88 -13.55
N VAL A 958 -36.24 13.78 -13.15
CA VAL A 958 -36.05 13.40 -11.74
C VAL A 958 -35.33 14.51 -10.95
N GLU A 959 -34.54 15.35 -11.63
CA GLU A 959 -33.88 16.52 -11.03
C GLU A 959 -34.86 17.62 -10.60
N ALA A 960 -36.02 17.75 -11.26
CA ALA A 960 -37.06 18.72 -10.87
C ALA A 960 -37.79 18.34 -9.57
N TRP A 961 -37.68 17.07 -9.16
CA TRP A 961 -38.29 16.52 -7.94
C TRP A 961 -37.30 16.34 -6.78
N ALA A 962 -36.03 16.71 -6.97
CA ALA A 962 -35.04 16.76 -5.90
C ALA A 962 -35.31 17.97 -5.00
N ILE A 963 -35.86 17.72 -3.81
CA ILE A 963 -36.04 18.72 -2.73
C ILE A 963 -34.75 18.85 -1.92
#